data_AF-A0A1I8Q012-F1
#
_entry.id   AF-A0A1I8Q012-F1
#
_cell.length_a   1.000
_cell.length_b   1.000
_cell.length_c   1.000
_cell.angle_alpha   90.00
_cell.angle_beta   90.00
_cell.angle_gamma   90.00
#
_symmetry.space_group_name_H-M   'P 1'
#
loop_
_entity.id
_entity.type
_entity.pdbx_description
1 polymer ?
#
loop_
_entity_poly.entity_id
_entity_poly.type
_entity_poly.pdbx_seq_one_letter_code
_entity_poly.pdbx_strand_id
1 'polypeptide(L)'
;MHSTACGVGASTSNSSTPSMQQADGLKMGLSNNDDAMNKIPLKSVTDDEEKNGGEFIHDTATAEEARREQRRVKLLNLMKKLTIGIICFIGIALISYVIISLCFSDDKASDNGHATATSTSPLDSSSNQTLPASIGGMEGGGTTTAKATETMATPAPTQQLTTTGATTAAALSSGNATSAPPASIEVDNDDDDDDENAENAEDVAVVPDKSLLKDAPILEKNFTSKLGVYEKAAVCSDKPVCSQIGSNILQDGGSAVDSAIATCLCNGIATMHSMGIGGGMLMNVYIKEDKQAYSVDAREVAPYAATDDRYTSADSHQLLHGPLSIAVPGELMGYHRAHEKFGKLPWKKLVEPSLQICKDGFYVTKHQYNALAYKDKHMRNNTILRKMFYNETTNTLHPVGTLIQPAEELCKTYELLAENGPYDFYNGTLAKLVAEDLRELGSMVDYGDLETYRADLVSSVTMQLGDDILYAVPPISSGTIVSNILSILEGYNFTSMDVKDNKHEALTIHRIVEAMKFGFAKRWELGDARFNDVRELVSRLTNPETGIELRNKINDSSILASVSEYGAQYTGEDDVGTSALVVMAPNGDAVSVTSSVNDYFGSGLAGKRTGIIFNSAMNDFSLPGKTNAFALLPSPTNFIDAQKRPMSSMSPMILADREGNVKMAVSAAGGSKIISALVEVMAGVLWMNQDIKEAIDEPRYHHQLSPNVLEYEKNEHFTEELLKLLSEKGHVVKSYNYTGSVVCGIVKNDTAIYANADYRKQGGIDGF
;
A
#
# COMPACT_ATOMS: atom_id res chain seq x y z
N MET A 1 -44.62 -6.68 -44.36
CA MET A 1 -45.58 -6.38 -45.46
C MET A 1 -46.31 -5.08 -45.13
N HIS A 2 -46.95 -4.46 -46.12
CA HIS A 2 -47.65 -3.15 -46.17
C HIS A 2 -47.81 -2.33 -44.86
N SER A 3 -47.38 -1.05 -44.71
CA SER A 3 -47.23 0.12 -45.62
C SER A 3 -48.42 1.08 -45.64
N THR A 4 -48.13 2.35 -45.28
CA THR A 4 -48.68 3.62 -45.84
C THR A 4 -50.18 3.94 -45.70
N ALA A 5 -50.64 5.20 -45.77
CA ALA A 5 -50.08 6.54 -45.46
C ALA A 5 -51.16 7.60 -45.76
N CYS A 6 -51.03 8.81 -45.22
CA CYS A 6 -51.16 10.07 -45.99
C CYS A 6 -50.91 11.31 -45.11
N GLY A 7 -50.29 12.32 -45.70
CA GLY A 7 -50.21 13.67 -45.18
C GLY A 7 -50.00 14.64 -46.35
N VAL A 8 -50.40 15.90 -46.19
CA VAL A 8 -50.18 16.98 -47.16
C VAL A 8 -49.90 18.26 -46.37
N GLY A 9 -49.09 19.16 -46.92
CA GLY A 9 -48.82 20.47 -46.32
C GLY A 9 -48.33 21.50 -47.34
N ALA A 10 -47.72 22.56 -46.82
CA ALA A 10 -47.09 23.68 -47.53
C ALA A 10 -48.03 24.67 -48.27
N SER A 11 -47.81 25.96 -47.98
CA SER A 11 -48.07 27.11 -48.85
C SER A 11 -46.82 28.00 -48.84
N THR A 12 -46.62 28.81 -49.88
CA THR A 12 -45.28 29.33 -50.25
C THR A 12 -45.25 30.83 -50.60
N SER A 13 -44.03 31.39 -50.69
CA SER A 13 -43.67 32.74 -51.17
C SER A 13 -43.90 33.90 -50.16
N ASN A 14 -43.24 35.07 -50.26
CA ASN A 14 -42.47 35.63 -51.40
C ASN A 14 -41.38 36.68 -51.02
N SER A 15 -40.65 37.16 -52.06
CA SER A 15 -39.98 38.48 -52.24
C SER A 15 -38.79 38.96 -51.38
N SER A 16 -37.58 38.75 -51.92
CA SER A 16 -36.56 39.75 -52.35
C SER A 16 -36.29 41.12 -51.65
N THR A 17 -34.99 41.42 -51.51
CA THR A 17 -34.30 42.71 -51.16
C THR A 17 -34.37 43.80 -52.26
N PRO A 18 -33.97 45.09 -52.01
CA PRO A 18 -32.58 45.55 -52.31
C PRO A 18 -32.00 46.85 -51.60
N SER A 19 -30.64 46.91 -51.47
CA SER A 19 -29.75 48.12 -51.56
C SER A 19 -29.77 49.20 -50.41
N MET A 20 -28.77 50.09 -50.18
CA MET A 20 -27.42 50.34 -50.77
C MET A 20 -26.49 51.23 -49.86
N GLN A 21 -25.14 51.16 -50.03
CA GLN A 21 -24.09 52.22 -49.76
C GLN A 21 -23.87 52.76 -48.29
N GLN A 22 -22.70 53.23 -47.80
CA GLN A 22 -21.34 53.47 -48.34
C GLN A 22 -20.23 53.39 -47.22
N ALA A 23 -18.96 53.76 -47.52
CA ALA A 23 -17.72 53.63 -46.70
C ALA A 23 -17.54 54.71 -45.57
N ASP A 24 -16.46 54.85 -44.77
CA ASP A 24 -15.02 54.53 -44.96
C ASP A 24 -14.16 54.58 -43.65
N GLY A 25 -12.88 54.15 -43.70
CA GLY A 25 -11.80 54.41 -42.69
C GLY A 25 -11.75 53.52 -41.42
N LEU A 26 -10.85 52.57 -41.12
CA LEU A 26 -9.41 52.32 -41.39
C LEU A 26 -8.42 52.96 -40.39
N LYS A 27 -8.10 52.26 -39.25
CA LYS A 27 -6.72 51.83 -38.88
C LYS A 27 -6.59 51.05 -37.55
N MET A 28 -5.52 50.25 -37.46
CA MET A 28 -5.02 49.57 -36.24
C MET A 28 -4.10 50.47 -35.41
N GLY A 29 -3.93 50.15 -34.12
CA GLY A 29 -2.84 50.66 -33.27
C GLY A 29 -2.67 49.81 -32.00
N LEU A 30 -1.48 49.24 -31.79
CA LEU A 30 -1.10 48.61 -30.51
C LEU A 30 -0.46 49.65 -29.59
N SER A 31 -0.71 49.55 -28.28
CA SER A 31 0.29 49.90 -27.26
C SER A 31 -0.07 49.30 -25.89
N ASN A 32 0.92 48.66 -25.27
CA ASN A 32 0.92 48.29 -23.86
C ASN A 32 0.80 49.55 -22.98
N ASN A 33 0.30 49.43 -21.74
CA ASN A 33 1.18 49.40 -20.57
C ASN A 33 0.44 49.18 -19.23
N ASP A 34 1.26 48.78 -18.25
CA ASP A 34 0.93 48.38 -16.89
C ASP A 34 0.49 49.52 -15.93
N ASP A 35 0.09 49.09 -14.73
CA ASP A 35 0.16 49.80 -13.44
C ASP A 35 -0.52 51.17 -13.22
N ALA A 36 -1.54 51.14 -12.37
CA ALA A 36 -1.67 52.10 -11.26
C ALA A 36 -2.44 51.51 -10.06
N MET A 37 -1.89 51.66 -8.84
CA MET A 37 -2.56 51.31 -7.58
C MET A 37 -3.55 52.39 -7.09
N ASN A 38 -4.40 51.99 -6.13
CA ASN A 38 -4.96 52.75 -5.00
C ASN A 38 -6.36 53.41 -5.08
N LYS A 39 -7.34 52.69 -4.51
CA LYS A 39 -8.18 53.09 -3.34
C LYS A 39 -9.31 54.14 -3.54
N ILE A 40 -10.05 54.33 -2.42
CA ILE A 40 -11.08 55.35 -2.13
C ILE A 40 -12.49 54.98 -2.68
N PRO A 41 -13.59 55.04 -1.89
CA PRO A 41 -13.78 54.67 -0.47
C PRO A 41 -15.12 53.90 -0.22
N LEU A 42 -15.43 53.55 1.04
CA LEU A 42 -16.79 53.18 1.48
C LEU A 42 -17.62 54.43 1.88
N LYS A 43 -18.94 54.43 1.64
CA LYS A 43 -19.89 55.20 2.48
C LYS A 43 -21.38 54.82 2.34
N SER A 44 -22.07 54.76 3.50
CA SER A 44 -23.52 54.94 3.79
C SER A 44 -24.55 54.26 2.86
N VAL A 45 -25.28 53.21 3.28
CA VAL A 45 -26.30 53.12 4.37
C VAL A 45 -27.64 53.79 4.04
N THR A 46 -28.71 52.98 4.06
CA THR A 46 -30.07 53.31 4.50
C THR A 46 -30.70 52.06 5.12
N ASP A 47 -31.30 52.22 6.30
CA ASP A 47 -31.99 51.19 7.12
C ASP A 47 -33.45 50.99 6.61
N ASP A 48 -34.37 50.18 7.15
CA ASP A 48 -34.51 49.39 8.39
C ASP A 48 -35.35 48.12 8.05
N GLU A 49 -35.47 47.05 8.86
CA GLU A 49 -34.91 46.78 10.20
C GLU A 49 -34.07 45.47 10.15
N GLU A 50 -34.17 44.37 10.93
CA GLU A 50 -35.04 43.88 12.02
C GLU A 50 -34.18 43.16 13.09
N LYS A 51 -34.64 43.17 14.35
CA LYS A 51 -33.77 42.88 15.52
C LYS A 51 -33.76 41.40 15.95
N ASN A 52 -32.56 40.81 16.01
CA ASN A 52 -31.92 40.27 17.24
C ASN A 52 -30.68 39.42 16.90
N GLY A 53 -29.48 39.79 17.40
CA GLY A 53 -28.27 38.95 17.27
C GLY A 53 -26.91 39.64 17.31
N GLY A 54 -26.83 40.97 17.32
CA GLY A 54 -25.57 41.70 17.11
C GLY A 54 -24.50 41.59 18.20
N GLU A 55 -24.88 41.28 19.45
CA GLU A 55 -24.01 41.51 20.62
C GLU A 55 -22.97 40.40 20.89
N PHE A 56 -23.05 39.24 20.20
CA PHE A 56 -22.11 38.11 20.39
C PHE A 56 -21.07 37.95 19.27
N ILE A 57 -21.23 38.66 18.14
CA ILE A 57 -20.37 38.51 16.95
C ILE A 57 -19.24 39.55 16.95
N HIS A 58 -19.42 40.71 17.60
CA HIS A 58 -18.43 41.79 17.53
C HIS A 58 -17.16 41.51 18.37
N ASP A 59 -17.30 40.86 19.53
CA ASP A 59 -16.16 40.52 20.40
C ASP A 59 -15.25 39.44 19.81
N THR A 60 -15.80 38.47 19.07
CA THR A 60 -15.01 37.35 18.53
C THR A 60 -14.07 37.81 17.41
N ALA A 61 -14.54 38.67 16.51
CA ALA A 61 -13.72 39.27 15.45
C ALA A 61 -12.57 40.12 16.01
N THR A 62 -12.87 40.99 16.98
CA THR A 62 -11.86 41.85 17.63
C THR A 62 -10.84 41.04 18.45
N ALA A 63 -11.28 39.96 19.10
CA ALA A 63 -10.37 39.02 19.79
C ALA A 63 -9.48 38.23 18.81
N GLU A 64 -9.99 37.85 17.65
CA GLU A 64 -9.20 37.23 16.57
C GLU A 64 -8.13 38.17 16.02
N GLU A 65 -8.47 39.43 15.74
CA GLU A 65 -7.51 40.41 15.20
C GLU A 65 -6.40 40.73 16.20
N ALA A 66 -6.73 40.88 17.49
CA ALA A 66 -5.74 41.00 18.56
C ALA A 66 -4.83 39.76 18.66
N ARG A 67 -5.36 38.54 18.49
CA ARG A 67 -4.57 37.29 18.43
C ARG A 67 -3.66 37.24 17.20
N ARG A 68 -4.10 37.74 16.03
CA ARG A 68 -3.29 37.80 14.80
C ARG A 68 -2.12 38.77 14.95
N GLU A 69 -2.33 39.94 15.58
CA GLU A 69 -1.25 40.90 15.80
C GLU A 69 -0.24 40.42 16.87
N GLN A 70 -0.70 39.74 17.93
CA GLN A 70 0.22 39.05 18.85
C GLN A 70 1.08 37.98 18.16
N ARG A 71 0.54 37.23 17.18
CA ARG A 71 1.33 36.28 16.38
C ARG A 71 2.40 37.00 15.56
N ARG A 72 2.06 38.13 14.90
CA ARG A 72 3.03 38.97 14.16
C ARG A 72 4.17 39.46 15.05
N VAL A 73 3.87 40.00 16.24
CA VAL A 73 4.90 40.47 17.18
C VAL A 73 5.79 39.32 17.68
N LYS A 74 5.23 38.14 17.95
CA LYS A 74 6.02 36.94 18.29
C LYS A 74 6.92 36.50 17.14
N LEU A 75 6.40 36.46 15.91
CA LEU A 75 7.17 36.08 14.72
C LEU A 75 8.33 37.05 14.46
N LEU A 76 8.08 38.36 14.55
CA LEU A 76 9.07 39.39 14.30
C LEU A 76 10.18 39.41 15.37
N ASN A 77 9.85 39.07 16.62
CA ASN A 77 10.85 38.83 17.68
C ASN A 77 11.62 37.51 17.48
N LEU A 78 11.00 36.46 16.96
CA LEU A 78 11.68 35.21 16.60
C LEU A 78 12.68 35.44 15.45
N MET A 79 12.27 36.15 14.40
CA MET A 79 13.15 36.56 13.29
C MET A 79 14.33 37.39 13.79
N LYS A 80 14.10 38.39 14.66
CA LYS A 80 15.20 39.17 15.27
C LYS A 80 16.20 38.29 16.04
N LYS A 81 15.73 37.32 16.82
CA LYS A 81 16.61 36.36 17.52
C LYS A 81 17.40 35.49 16.54
N LEU A 82 16.77 35.00 15.47
CA LEU A 82 17.42 34.21 14.43
C LEU A 82 18.52 35.02 13.70
N THR A 83 18.22 36.27 13.32
CA THR A 83 19.20 37.18 12.69
C THR A 83 20.40 37.44 13.59
N ILE A 84 20.18 37.69 14.89
CA ILE A 84 21.28 37.87 15.86
C ILE A 84 22.12 36.58 15.96
N GLY A 85 21.48 35.41 16.03
CA GLY A 85 22.18 34.11 16.03
C GLY A 85 23.07 33.90 14.81
N ILE A 86 22.55 34.21 13.61
CA ILE A 86 23.30 34.11 12.34
C ILE A 86 24.50 35.08 12.33
N ILE A 87 24.32 36.34 12.78
CA ILE A 87 25.41 37.32 12.87
C ILE A 87 26.50 36.85 13.84
N CYS A 88 26.12 36.31 15.01
CA CYS A 88 27.09 35.74 15.95
C CYS A 88 27.84 34.54 15.37
N PHE A 89 27.16 33.64 14.65
CA PHE A 89 27.78 32.47 14.03
C PHE A 89 28.78 32.84 12.93
N ILE A 90 28.44 33.81 12.08
CA ILE A 90 29.35 34.38 11.07
C ILE A 90 30.55 35.06 11.74
N GLY A 91 30.33 35.81 12.83
CA GLY A 91 31.40 36.44 13.60
C GLY A 91 32.39 35.42 14.19
N ILE A 92 31.89 34.33 14.77
CA ILE A 92 32.72 33.22 15.29
C ILE A 92 33.51 32.57 14.14
N ALA A 93 32.85 32.27 13.01
CA ALA A 93 33.51 31.66 11.85
C ALA A 93 34.66 32.54 11.29
N LEU A 94 34.45 33.86 11.20
CA LEU A 94 35.47 34.81 10.77
C LEU A 94 36.64 34.90 11.77
N ILE A 95 36.37 34.90 13.09
CA ILE A 95 37.42 34.90 14.11
C ILE A 95 38.24 33.60 14.03
N SER A 96 37.59 32.44 13.91
CA SER A 96 38.28 31.15 13.71
C SER A 96 39.13 31.15 12.45
N TYR A 97 38.62 31.68 11.33
CA TYR A 97 39.36 31.79 10.08
C TYR A 97 40.61 32.69 10.19
N VAL A 98 40.51 33.82 10.89
CA VAL A 98 41.66 34.72 11.15
C VAL A 98 42.69 34.04 12.06
N ILE A 99 42.26 33.35 13.12
CA ILE A 99 43.16 32.61 14.03
C ILE A 99 43.91 31.52 13.24
N ILE A 100 43.21 30.73 12.43
CA ILE A 100 43.82 29.71 11.57
C ILE A 100 44.82 30.35 10.60
N SER A 101 44.46 31.45 9.95
CA SER A 101 45.33 32.15 8.99
C SER A 101 46.61 32.67 9.64
N LEU A 102 46.54 33.18 10.87
CA LEU A 102 47.72 33.63 11.63
C LEU A 102 48.61 32.45 12.05
N CYS A 103 48.02 31.33 12.51
CA CYS A 103 48.75 30.14 12.90
C CYS A 103 49.51 29.43 11.75
N PHE A 104 49.22 29.78 10.48
CA PHE A 104 49.89 29.22 9.30
C PHE A 104 50.71 30.24 8.50
N SER A 105 50.97 31.45 9.04
CA SER A 105 51.71 32.50 8.32
C SER A 105 53.23 32.54 8.60
N ASP A 106 53.69 32.03 9.74
CA ASP A 106 55.12 32.02 10.12
C ASP A 106 55.80 30.67 9.85
N ASP A 107 56.12 30.37 8.58
CA ASP A 107 57.14 29.35 8.26
C ASP A 107 57.75 29.49 6.85
N LYS A 108 58.65 30.49 6.64
CA LYS A 108 59.67 30.55 5.56
C LYS A 108 60.57 31.81 5.60
N ALA A 109 61.75 31.70 6.20
CA ALA A 109 62.91 32.57 5.91
C ALA A 109 64.25 31.98 6.43
N SER A 110 65.30 31.99 5.58
CA SER A 110 66.69 31.56 5.87
C SER A 110 66.91 30.08 6.29
N ASP A 111 68.06 29.45 6.02
CA ASP A 111 69.20 29.87 5.18
C ASP A 111 69.90 28.68 4.49
N ASN A 112 70.92 29.00 3.69
CA ASN A 112 71.77 28.10 2.92
C ASN A 112 72.95 27.56 3.74
N GLY A 113 73.51 26.40 3.35
CA GLY A 113 74.95 26.16 3.52
C GLY A 113 75.41 24.73 3.82
N HIS A 114 76.15 24.16 2.86
CA HIS A 114 77.21 23.14 2.98
C HIS A 114 77.00 21.91 3.92
N ALA A 115 76.76 20.70 3.42
CA ALA A 115 77.65 19.79 2.66
C ALA A 115 78.54 18.86 3.51
N THR A 116 78.77 17.63 2.99
CA THR A 116 79.58 16.51 3.52
C THR A 116 79.07 15.80 4.79
N ALA A 117 79.26 14.49 5.00
CA ALA A 117 79.47 13.35 4.08
C ALA A 117 79.33 12.01 4.87
N THR A 118 78.91 10.90 4.22
CA THR A 118 79.09 9.46 4.63
C THR A 118 78.66 9.01 6.04
N SER A 119 78.01 7.87 6.29
CA SER A 119 77.44 6.76 5.49
C SER A 119 76.43 6.00 6.42
N THR A 120 75.82 4.83 6.18
CA THR A 120 76.10 3.68 5.29
C THR A 120 74.82 2.86 5.03
N SER A 121 74.82 2.09 3.94
CA SER A 121 73.79 1.12 3.51
C SER A 121 73.86 -0.21 4.32
N PRO A 122 73.01 -1.28 4.11
CA PRO A 122 72.68 -1.86 2.79
C PRO A 122 71.26 -2.46 2.56
N LEU A 123 71.02 -2.82 1.28
CA LEU A 123 69.92 -3.63 0.70
C LEU A 123 68.54 -2.94 0.66
N ASP A 124 68.01 -2.46 -0.49
CA ASP A 124 67.65 -3.11 -1.78
C ASP A 124 66.44 -4.07 -1.69
N SER A 125 65.50 -4.07 -2.65
CA SER A 125 65.71 -3.82 -4.09
C SER A 125 64.61 -3.06 -4.88
N SER A 126 65.07 -2.40 -5.94
CA SER A 126 64.48 -2.07 -7.28
C SER A 126 63.11 -2.68 -7.69
N SER A 127 62.31 -2.07 -8.59
CA SER A 127 62.46 -0.86 -9.44
C SER A 127 61.08 -0.33 -9.95
N ASN A 128 61.06 0.68 -10.84
CA ASN A 128 59.93 1.57 -11.13
C ASN A 128 59.87 1.96 -12.65
N GLN A 129 58.85 2.75 -13.05
CA GLN A 129 58.71 3.52 -14.33
C GLN A 129 58.36 2.75 -15.62
N THR A 130 57.81 3.36 -16.70
CA THR A 130 56.58 4.21 -16.91
C THR A 130 56.51 4.63 -18.40
N LEU A 131 55.37 4.38 -19.10
CA LEU A 131 54.76 5.20 -20.20
C LEU A 131 55.63 5.64 -21.43
N PRO A 132 55.08 6.30 -22.50
CA PRO A 132 53.72 6.43 -23.02
C PRO A 132 53.58 5.86 -24.48
N ALA A 133 52.67 6.38 -25.32
CA ALA A 133 52.35 5.86 -26.67
C ALA A 133 52.44 6.92 -27.81
N SER A 134 52.49 6.49 -29.08
CA SER A 134 51.51 6.88 -30.16
C SER A 134 51.94 6.51 -31.61
N ILE A 135 50.93 6.33 -32.49
CA ILE A 135 50.92 6.43 -33.99
C ILE A 135 51.73 5.40 -34.84
N GLY A 136 51.09 4.86 -35.91
CA GLY A 136 51.78 4.26 -37.09
C GLY A 136 51.00 3.15 -37.84
N GLY A 137 50.42 3.44 -39.02
CA GLY A 137 49.46 2.56 -39.73
C GLY A 137 49.98 1.58 -40.81
N MET A 138 49.03 1.07 -41.64
CA MET A 138 49.20 0.26 -42.88
C MET A 138 49.72 -1.20 -42.67
N GLU A 139 49.44 -2.23 -43.50
CA GLU A 139 48.52 -2.42 -44.65
C GLU A 139 48.24 -3.93 -44.90
N GLY A 140 47.13 -4.27 -45.58
CA GLY A 140 46.86 -5.60 -46.19
C GLY A 140 46.47 -6.76 -45.23
N GLY A 141 45.81 -7.84 -45.66
CA GLY A 141 45.15 -8.12 -46.95
C GLY A 141 45.11 -9.62 -47.29
N GLY A 142 43.93 -10.25 -47.40
CA GLY A 142 43.84 -11.68 -47.79
C GLY A 142 42.47 -12.36 -47.60
N THR A 143 41.78 -12.64 -48.70
CA THR A 143 40.53 -13.40 -48.82
C THR A 143 40.58 -14.86 -48.32
N THR A 144 39.44 -15.40 -47.85
CA THR A 144 38.80 -16.58 -48.49
C THR A 144 37.33 -16.79 -48.05
N THR A 145 36.58 -17.56 -48.83
CA THR A 145 35.13 -17.76 -48.73
C THR A 145 34.73 -19.19 -48.34
N ALA A 146 33.63 -19.34 -47.58
CA ALA A 146 32.81 -20.55 -47.62
C ALA A 146 31.33 -20.24 -47.32
N LYS A 147 30.41 -20.89 -48.04
CA LYS A 147 28.98 -20.98 -47.71
C LYS A 147 28.72 -22.26 -46.90
N ALA A 148 27.73 -22.23 -46.02
CA ALA A 148 26.82 -23.35 -45.79
C ALA A 148 25.45 -22.80 -45.33
N THR A 149 24.39 -23.53 -45.63
CA THR A 149 23.00 -23.17 -45.29
C THR A 149 22.42 -24.24 -44.33
N GLU A 150 21.18 -23.99 -43.89
CA GLU A 150 20.10 -24.99 -43.82
C GLU A 150 19.71 -25.69 -42.49
N THR A 151 18.50 -25.32 -42.06
CA THR A 151 17.40 -26.16 -41.54
C THR A 151 17.27 -26.58 -40.07
N MET A 152 15.99 -26.79 -39.74
CA MET A 152 15.41 -27.20 -38.45
C MET A 152 15.56 -28.70 -38.20
N ALA A 153 15.47 -29.12 -36.92
CA ALA A 153 14.64 -30.25 -36.52
C ALA A 153 14.36 -30.26 -34.99
N THR A 154 13.16 -30.70 -34.61
CA THR A 154 12.80 -31.12 -33.24
C THR A 154 13.47 -32.46 -32.89
N PRO A 155 13.47 -32.84 -31.59
CA PRO A 155 12.93 -34.19 -31.30
C PRO A 155 12.15 -34.32 -29.98
N ALA A 156 11.17 -35.22 -30.00
CA ALA A 156 10.53 -35.92 -28.89
C ALA A 156 9.77 -37.14 -29.46
N PRO A 157 9.30 -38.12 -28.67
CA PRO A 157 9.78 -38.63 -27.37
C PRO A 157 10.14 -40.15 -27.46
N THR A 158 10.46 -40.80 -26.34
CA THR A 158 10.60 -42.28 -26.25
C THR A 158 9.73 -42.85 -25.12
N GLN A 159 9.17 -44.05 -25.30
CA GLN A 159 8.15 -44.64 -24.41
C GLN A 159 8.60 -45.92 -23.68
N GLN A 160 7.98 -46.15 -22.51
CA GLN A 160 7.49 -47.41 -21.92
C GLN A 160 8.36 -48.68 -21.83
N LEU A 161 8.17 -49.39 -20.72
CA LEU A 161 7.85 -50.83 -20.76
C LEU A 161 6.62 -51.12 -19.86
N THR A 162 5.90 -52.20 -20.14
CA THR A 162 4.65 -52.61 -19.46
C THR A 162 4.92 -53.70 -18.39
N THR A 163 3.98 -54.15 -17.56
CA THR A 163 2.93 -55.14 -17.92
C THR A 163 1.68 -55.17 -16.99
N THR A 164 0.52 -55.39 -17.63
CA THR A 164 -0.74 -56.09 -17.24
C THR A 164 -0.93 -56.67 -15.81
N GLY A 165 -2.16 -56.71 -15.25
CA GLY A 165 -3.47 -56.40 -15.85
C GLY A 165 -4.71 -56.71 -14.97
N ALA A 166 -5.89 -56.76 -15.61
CA ALA A 166 -7.26 -56.78 -15.05
C ALA A 166 -7.66 -58.08 -14.27
N THR A 167 -8.85 -58.27 -13.65
CA THR A 167 -10.22 -57.77 -13.96
C THR A 167 -11.24 -57.98 -12.79
N THR A 168 -12.46 -57.41 -12.93
CA THR A 168 -13.77 -57.85 -12.35
C THR A 168 -14.02 -57.95 -10.84
N ALA A 169 -14.76 -56.97 -10.31
CA ALA A 169 -16.18 -57.03 -9.90
C ALA A 169 -16.75 -58.06 -8.87
N ALA A 170 -17.79 -57.56 -8.17
CA ALA A 170 -18.86 -58.25 -7.43
C ALA A 170 -18.61 -58.70 -5.97
N ALA A 171 -19.64 -58.50 -5.15
CA ALA A 171 -19.65 -58.74 -3.71
C ALA A 171 -20.13 -60.16 -3.34
N LEU A 172 -19.88 -60.57 -2.09
CA LEU A 172 -20.96 -61.05 -1.19
C LEU A 172 -20.51 -61.19 0.28
N SER A 173 -21.51 -61.29 1.15
CA SER A 173 -21.48 -61.31 2.62
C SER A 173 -21.06 -62.64 3.25
N SER A 174 -20.61 -62.62 4.52
CA SER A 174 -21.21 -63.43 5.62
C SER A 174 -20.52 -63.19 6.98
N GLY A 175 -21.20 -63.45 8.10
CA GLY A 175 -20.54 -63.61 9.43
C GLY A 175 -21.20 -62.93 10.64
N ASN A 176 -22.18 -63.59 11.24
CA ASN A 176 -22.85 -63.27 12.52
C ASN A 176 -21.87 -63.20 13.74
N ALA A 177 -22.23 -62.79 14.98
CA ALA A 177 -23.55 -62.76 15.61
C ALA A 177 -23.71 -61.83 16.86
N THR A 178 -24.92 -61.28 17.03
CA THR A 178 -25.75 -61.14 18.26
C THR A 178 -25.14 -60.93 19.67
N SER A 179 -25.62 -59.90 20.39
CA SER A 179 -26.53 -60.05 21.56
C SER A 179 -27.03 -58.70 22.13
N ALA A 180 -28.18 -58.72 22.83
CA ALA A 180 -28.92 -57.61 23.47
C ALA A 180 -30.09 -58.23 24.31
N PRO A 181 -31.08 -57.48 24.87
CA PRO A 181 -31.12 -56.23 25.65
C PRO A 181 -31.59 -56.60 27.10
N PRO A 182 -32.60 -56.01 27.81
CA PRO A 182 -33.23 -54.66 27.86
C PRO A 182 -33.41 -54.07 29.30
N ALA A 183 -34.01 -52.88 29.44
CA ALA A 183 -35.17 -52.56 30.32
C ALA A 183 -35.40 -51.03 30.49
N SER A 184 -36.59 -50.63 30.93
CA SER A 184 -37.09 -49.24 31.05
C SER A 184 -37.96 -49.05 32.30
N ILE A 185 -38.00 -47.84 32.88
CA ILE A 185 -39.00 -47.39 33.89
C ILE A 185 -39.33 -45.90 33.65
N GLU A 186 -40.60 -45.54 33.83
CA GLU A 186 -41.18 -44.18 33.79
C GLU A 186 -41.46 -43.66 35.22
N VAL A 187 -41.45 -42.35 35.45
CA VAL A 187 -42.24 -41.65 36.49
C VAL A 187 -42.50 -40.21 36.03
N ASP A 188 -43.78 -39.82 35.90
CA ASP A 188 -44.23 -38.42 35.82
C ASP A 188 -44.62 -37.89 37.22
N ASN A 189 -44.72 -36.56 37.37
CA ASN A 189 -45.73 -35.87 38.18
C ASN A 189 -45.63 -34.34 37.96
N ASP A 190 -46.78 -33.68 37.86
CA ASP A 190 -46.97 -32.23 37.69
C ASP A 190 -47.28 -31.52 39.04
N ASP A 191 -47.94 -30.36 38.96
CA ASP A 191 -48.67 -29.58 40.01
C ASP A 191 -47.92 -28.46 40.76
N ASP A 192 -47.84 -27.29 40.10
CA ASP A 192 -48.50 -26.00 40.45
C ASP A 192 -48.19 -25.12 41.71
N ASP A 193 -48.69 -23.87 41.59
CA ASP A 193 -48.89 -22.75 42.55
C ASP A 193 -47.71 -21.87 43.04
N ASP A 194 -47.69 -20.62 42.51
CA ASP A 194 -47.60 -19.26 43.12
C ASP A 194 -47.09 -19.10 44.59
N ASP A 195 -46.42 -18.01 45.02
CA ASP A 195 -46.76 -16.58 44.82
C ASP A 195 -45.58 -15.60 45.19
N GLU A 196 -45.88 -14.30 45.18
CA GLU A 196 -45.06 -13.07 45.25
C GLU A 196 -43.91 -12.84 46.28
N ASN A 197 -42.95 -12.02 45.82
CA ASN A 197 -42.22 -10.91 46.50
C ASN A 197 -41.32 -11.13 47.74
N ALA A 198 -40.01 -10.89 47.55
CA ALA A 198 -39.18 -10.08 48.46
C ALA A 198 -37.96 -9.47 47.74
N GLU A 199 -37.73 -8.16 47.88
CA GLU A 199 -36.53 -7.48 47.37
C GLU A 199 -35.30 -7.75 48.25
N ASN A 200 -34.12 -7.89 47.63
CA ASN A 200 -32.87 -7.28 48.10
C ASN A 200 -31.82 -7.34 46.97
N ALA A 201 -31.18 -6.20 46.67
CA ALA A 201 -30.18 -6.11 45.63
C ALA A 201 -28.76 -6.18 46.23
N GLU A 202 -27.93 -7.09 45.70
CA GLU A 202 -26.47 -6.98 45.78
C GLU A 202 -25.94 -6.73 44.36
N ASP A 203 -25.14 -5.68 44.18
CA ASP A 203 -24.52 -5.31 42.90
C ASP A 203 -23.44 -6.33 42.49
N VAL A 204 -23.87 -7.45 41.91
CA VAL A 204 -22.98 -8.35 41.16
C VAL A 204 -22.64 -7.65 39.85
N ALA A 205 -21.56 -6.85 39.87
CA ALA A 205 -21.00 -6.23 38.69
C ALA A 205 -20.62 -7.31 37.67
N VAL A 206 -21.43 -7.47 36.62
CA VAL A 206 -21.23 -8.47 35.56
C VAL A 206 -20.02 -8.07 34.72
N VAL A 207 -18.84 -8.48 35.16
CA VAL A 207 -17.61 -8.46 34.35
C VAL A 207 -17.89 -9.32 33.10
N PRO A 208 -17.85 -8.75 31.88
CA PRO A 208 -18.11 -9.55 30.69
C PRO A 208 -16.94 -10.49 30.44
N ASP A 209 -17.08 -11.77 30.78
CA ASP A 209 -16.17 -12.82 30.29
C ASP A 209 -16.43 -13.04 28.78
N LYS A 210 -15.91 -12.10 28.00
CA LYS A 210 -15.75 -12.17 26.55
C LYS A 210 -14.28 -12.47 26.25
N SER A 211 -13.80 -13.68 26.60
CA SER A 211 -12.59 -14.23 25.99
C SER A 211 -12.63 -13.99 24.47
N LEU A 212 -11.59 -13.36 23.94
CA LEU A 212 -11.52 -12.92 22.54
C LEU A 212 -11.36 -14.10 21.56
N LEU A 213 -11.07 -15.31 22.05
CA LEU A 213 -10.95 -16.54 21.25
C LEU A 213 -12.18 -17.45 21.32
N LYS A 214 -13.38 -16.89 21.47
CA LYS A 214 -14.63 -17.67 21.32
C LYS A 214 -14.89 -18.13 19.88
N ASP A 215 -14.15 -17.61 18.90
CA ASP A 215 -14.13 -18.09 17.52
C ASP A 215 -13.53 -19.49 17.41
N ALA A 216 -14.37 -20.49 17.09
CA ALA A 216 -13.89 -21.78 16.62
C ALA A 216 -13.06 -21.59 15.32
N PRO A 217 -11.99 -22.38 15.10
CA PRO A 217 -11.15 -22.22 13.92
C PRO A 217 -11.95 -22.38 12.64
N ILE A 218 -11.75 -21.48 11.68
CA ILE A 218 -12.40 -21.53 10.36
C ILE A 218 -11.73 -22.63 9.51
N LEU A 219 -12.11 -23.88 9.80
CA LEU A 219 -11.65 -25.09 9.09
C LEU A 219 -12.38 -25.33 7.76
N GLU A 220 -13.33 -24.46 7.40
CA GLU A 220 -14.17 -24.62 6.22
C GLU A 220 -13.34 -24.68 4.93
N LYS A 221 -13.39 -25.83 4.26
CA LYS A 221 -12.68 -26.08 3.00
C LYS A 221 -13.00 -25.04 1.92
N ASN A 222 -14.25 -24.56 1.94
CA ASN A 222 -14.87 -23.59 1.04
C ASN A 222 -15.46 -22.41 1.84
N PHE A 223 -14.66 -21.77 2.70
CA PHE A 223 -15.07 -20.53 3.39
C PHE A 223 -15.55 -19.47 2.40
N THR A 224 -16.68 -18.81 2.71
CA THR A 224 -17.23 -17.67 1.97
C THR A 224 -17.20 -16.41 2.82
N SER A 225 -16.98 -15.25 2.19
CA SER A 225 -17.07 -13.96 2.86
C SER A 225 -18.52 -13.64 3.24
N LYS A 226 -18.72 -12.72 4.19
CA LYS A 226 -20.03 -12.26 4.64
C LYS A 226 -20.17 -10.78 4.34
N LEU A 227 -21.26 -10.38 3.70
CA LEU A 227 -21.66 -8.98 3.63
C LEU A 227 -22.20 -8.57 4.99
N GLY A 228 -21.49 -7.69 5.69
CA GLY A 228 -21.98 -7.05 6.91
C GLY A 228 -22.74 -5.78 6.54
N VAL A 229 -23.83 -5.53 7.28
CA VAL A 229 -24.70 -4.36 7.10
C VAL A 229 -24.87 -3.72 8.47
N TYR A 230 -24.41 -2.47 8.59
CA TYR A 230 -24.28 -1.75 9.86
C TYR A 230 -24.86 -0.33 9.73
N GLU A 231 -25.20 0.31 10.85
CA GLU A 231 -25.87 1.62 10.84
C GLU A 231 -24.89 2.80 11.00
N LYS A 232 -23.90 2.64 11.89
CA LYS A 232 -23.09 3.72 12.45
C LYS A 232 -21.61 3.53 12.15
N ALA A 233 -21.09 2.31 12.28
CA ALA A 233 -19.68 2.00 12.10
C ALA A 233 -19.44 0.64 11.47
N ALA A 234 -18.31 0.49 10.78
CA ALA A 234 -17.82 -0.80 10.32
C ALA A 234 -16.28 -0.84 10.28
N VAL A 235 -15.72 -2.03 10.50
CA VAL A 235 -14.29 -2.34 10.44
C VAL A 235 -14.10 -3.59 9.60
N CYS A 236 -13.11 -3.58 8.71
CA CYS A 236 -12.70 -4.70 7.88
C CYS A 236 -11.21 -5.00 8.10
N SER A 237 -10.86 -6.26 8.30
CA SER A 237 -9.46 -6.70 8.43
C SER A 237 -9.24 -8.17 8.04
N ASP A 238 -7.98 -8.58 7.91
CA ASP A 238 -7.58 -9.97 7.69
C ASP A 238 -8.03 -10.99 8.77
N LYS A 239 -8.63 -10.58 9.90
CA LYS A 239 -9.07 -11.47 10.99
C LYS A 239 -10.36 -10.99 11.68
N PRO A 240 -11.40 -11.84 11.85
CA PRO A 240 -12.64 -11.47 12.57
C PRO A 240 -12.39 -10.85 13.96
N VAL A 241 -11.60 -11.51 14.81
CA VAL A 241 -11.24 -10.99 16.15
C VAL A 241 -10.57 -9.62 16.14
N CYS A 242 -9.76 -9.31 15.11
CA CYS A 242 -9.12 -8.00 15.00
C CYS A 242 -10.11 -6.92 14.54
N SER A 243 -11.07 -7.25 13.68
CA SER A 243 -12.18 -6.35 13.32
C SER A 243 -13.10 -6.08 14.52
N GLN A 244 -13.40 -7.11 15.32
CA GLN A 244 -14.13 -6.98 16.59
C GLN A 244 -13.40 -6.04 17.57
N ILE A 245 -12.07 -6.12 17.67
CA ILE A 245 -11.25 -5.20 18.49
C ILE A 245 -11.38 -3.76 17.99
N GLY A 246 -11.35 -3.53 16.69
CA GLY A 246 -11.52 -2.19 16.11
C GLY A 246 -12.91 -1.61 16.36
N SER A 247 -13.96 -2.43 16.22
CA SER A 247 -15.35 -2.09 16.53
C SER A 247 -15.54 -1.75 18.01
N ASN A 248 -14.97 -2.55 18.92
CA ASN A 248 -15.00 -2.27 20.36
C ASN A 248 -14.35 -0.91 20.68
N ILE A 249 -13.21 -0.58 20.05
CA ILE A 249 -12.51 0.70 20.26
C ILE A 249 -13.35 1.90 19.78
N LEU A 250 -14.18 1.74 18.75
CA LEU A 250 -15.16 2.77 18.34
C LEU A 250 -16.33 2.89 19.36
N GLN A 251 -16.78 1.77 19.94
CA GLN A 251 -17.81 1.76 20.99
C GLN A 251 -17.31 2.40 22.30
N ASP A 252 -16.03 2.21 22.63
CA ASP A 252 -15.32 2.86 23.74
C ASP A 252 -15.05 4.37 23.51
N GLY A 253 -15.50 4.94 22.39
CA GLY A 253 -15.41 6.37 22.08
C GLY A 253 -14.12 6.81 21.34
N GLY A 254 -13.34 5.86 20.84
CA GLY A 254 -12.15 6.13 20.04
C GLY A 254 -12.43 6.77 18.67
N SER A 255 -11.38 7.29 18.04
CA SER A 255 -11.45 7.74 16.64
C SER A 255 -11.32 6.58 15.65
N ALA A 256 -11.60 6.85 14.38
CA ALA A 256 -11.30 5.92 13.28
C ALA A 256 -9.80 5.51 13.27
N VAL A 257 -8.91 6.40 13.72
CA VAL A 257 -7.47 6.14 13.82
C VAL A 257 -7.12 5.29 15.05
N ASP A 258 -7.74 5.52 16.22
CA ASP A 258 -7.59 4.63 17.38
C ASP A 258 -7.98 3.19 17.03
N SER A 259 -9.14 3.04 16.39
CA SER A 259 -9.67 1.75 15.91
C SER A 259 -8.73 1.09 14.90
N ALA A 260 -8.25 1.86 13.92
CA ALA A 260 -7.33 1.33 12.91
C ALA A 260 -6.01 0.85 13.51
N ILE A 261 -5.43 1.60 14.45
CA ILE A 261 -4.20 1.21 15.15
C ILE A 261 -4.42 -0.06 15.97
N ALA A 262 -5.51 -0.16 16.73
CA ALA A 262 -5.80 -1.34 17.55
C ALA A 262 -6.00 -2.62 16.72
N THR A 263 -6.72 -2.53 15.60
CA THR A 263 -6.88 -3.67 14.67
C THR A 263 -5.58 -4.02 13.95
N CYS A 264 -4.78 -3.02 13.55
CA CYS A 264 -3.47 -3.26 12.96
C CYS A 264 -2.49 -3.95 13.93
N LEU A 265 -2.45 -3.54 15.20
CA LEU A 265 -1.65 -4.20 16.24
C LEU A 265 -2.08 -5.67 16.43
N CYS A 266 -3.38 -5.97 16.34
CA CYS A 266 -3.90 -7.34 16.39
C CYS A 266 -3.49 -8.15 15.15
N ASN A 267 -3.59 -7.58 13.94
CA ASN A 267 -3.11 -8.23 12.71
C ASN A 267 -1.59 -8.45 12.73
N GLY A 268 -0.79 -7.52 13.28
CA GLY A 268 0.65 -7.67 13.44
C GLY A 268 1.06 -8.90 14.27
N ILE A 269 0.16 -9.45 15.08
CA ILE A 269 0.30 -10.74 15.75
C ILE A 269 -0.36 -11.85 14.92
N ALA A 270 -1.67 -11.75 14.68
CA ALA A 270 -2.50 -12.83 14.13
C ALA A 270 -2.26 -13.12 12.64
N THR A 271 -1.65 -12.19 11.90
CA THR A 271 -1.20 -12.30 10.51
C THR A 271 0.25 -11.84 10.32
N MET A 272 1.12 -12.09 11.32
CA MET A 272 2.57 -11.79 11.31
C MET A 272 3.36 -12.31 10.09
N HIS A 273 2.77 -13.19 9.29
CA HIS A 273 3.29 -13.63 7.99
C HIS A 273 3.11 -12.60 6.87
N SER A 274 2.33 -11.53 7.10
CA SER A 274 1.95 -10.51 6.11
C SER A 274 2.30 -9.08 6.53
N MET A 275 2.25 -8.78 7.84
CA MET A 275 2.46 -7.44 8.38
C MET A 275 2.98 -7.47 9.82
N GLY A 276 3.32 -6.31 10.36
CA GLY A 276 3.61 -6.13 11.78
C GLY A 276 4.79 -5.20 12.03
N ILE A 277 5.02 -4.91 13.31
CA ILE A 277 5.89 -3.83 13.82
C ILE A 277 7.37 -3.87 13.37
N GLY A 278 7.81 -4.94 12.69
CA GLY A 278 9.12 -5.03 12.03
C GLY A 278 9.13 -4.61 10.55
N GLY A 279 8.03 -4.06 10.02
CA GLY A 279 7.89 -3.54 8.66
C GLY A 279 7.35 -2.11 8.60
N GLY A 280 6.53 -1.82 7.59
CA GLY A 280 6.05 -0.47 7.28
C GLY A 280 4.61 -0.44 6.78
N MET A 281 4.01 0.76 6.79
CA MET A 281 2.62 0.94 6.37
C MET A 281 2.37 2.27 5.64
N LEU A 282 1.30 2.30 4.86
CA LEU A 282 0.69 3.51 4.32
C LEU A 282 -0.75 3.59 4.82
N MET A 283 -1.13 4.73 5.38
CA MET A 283 -2.45 4.97 5.97
C MET A 283 -3.05 6.26 5.39
N ASN A 284 -4.28 6.18 4.88
CA ASN A 284 -5.05 7.29 4.34
C ASN A 284 -6.20 7.57 5.32
N VAL A 285 -6.24 8.77 5.91
CA VAL A 285 -7.16 9.19 6.99
C VAL A 285 -8.04 10.31 6.48
N TYR A 286 -9.32 10.04 6.20
CA TYR A 286 -10.31 11.06 5.89
C TYR A 286 -10.96 11.61 7.15
N ILE A 287 -10.89 12.93 7.35
CA ILE A 287 -11.55 13.64 8.44
C ILE A 287 -12.76 14.39 7.89
N LYS A 288 -13.96 14.06 8.39
CA LYS A 288 -15.23 14.63 7.94
C LYS A 288 -15.37 16.12 8.25
N GLU A 289 -14.82 16.56 9.38
CA GLU A 289 -14.85 17.97 9.81
C GLU A 289 -14.00 18.86 8.88
N ASP A 290 -12.78 18.42 8.54
CA ASP A 290 -11.88 19.09 7.60
C ASP A 290 -12.31 18.91 6.12
N LYS A 291 -13.20 17.94 5.84
CA LYS A 291 -13.55 17.40 4.51
C LYS A 291 -12.34 16.96 3.67
N GLN A 292 -11.25 16.54 4.33
CA GLN A 292 -9.95 16.33 3.71
C GLN A 292 -9.36 14.99 4.16
N ALA A 293 -8.63 14.33 3.25
CA ALA A 293 -7.78 13.19 3.61
C ALA A 293 -6.32 13.57 3.84
N TYR A 294 -5.71 12.93 4.84
CA TYR A 294 -4.31 13.00 5.18
C TYR A 294 -3.65 11.63 5.02
N SER A 295 -2.46 11.60 4.45
CA SER A 295 -1.66 10.40 4.27
C SER A 295 -0.54 10.33 5.29
N VAL A 296 -0.46 9.23 6.02
CA VAL A 296 0.69 8.84 6.84
C VAL A 296 1.54 7.88 6.01
N ASP A 297 2.75 8.32 5.65
CA ASP A 297 3.77 7.47 5.03
C ASP A 297 4.76 7.01 6.11
N ALA A 298 4.63 5.72 6.45
CA ALA A 298 5.51 5.01 7.37
C ALA A 298 6.11 3.76 6.69
N ARG A 299 6.39 3.83 5.38
CA ARG A 299 7.18 2.82 4.67
C ARG A 299 8.62 2.84 5.20
N GLU A 300 9.23 1.67 5.23
CA GLU A 300 10.62 1.49 5.67
C GLU A 300 11.59 2.30 4.81
N VAL A 301 12.71 2.71 5.40
CA VAL A 301 13.81 3.37 4.68
C VAL A 301 15.04 2.48 4.61
N ALA A 302 15.83 2.63 3.56
CA ALA A 302 17.16 2.03 3.52
C ALA A 302 18.05 2.63 4.62
N PRO A 303 18.89 1.83 5.31
CA PRO A 303 19.75 2.33 6.38
C PRO A 303 20.78 3.36 5.87
N TYR A 304 21.45 4.09 6.76
CA TYR A 304 22.59 4.94 6.38
C TYR A 304 23.72 4.14 5.71
N ALA A 305 23.86 2.86 6.05
CA ALA A 305 24.78 1.92 5.41
C ALA A 305 24.30 1.41 4.02
N ALA A 306 23.23 1.94 3.44
CA ALA A 306 22.72 1.49 2.14
C ALA A 306 23.67 1.75 0.95
N THR A 307 24.64 2.65 1.11
CA THR A 307 25.70 2.91 0.10
C THR A 307 26.90 1.96 0.22
N ASP A 308 26.85 0.98 1.12
CA ASP A 308 27.88 -0.05 1.30
C ASP A 308 27.96 -0.98 0.07
N ASP A 309 29.17 -1.46 -0.26
CA ASP A 309 29.39 -2.25 -1.48
C ASP A 309 28.63 -3.57 -1.47
N ARG A 310 28.31 -4.12 -0.28
CA ARG A 310 27.46 -5.30 -0.09
C ARG A 310 26.03 -5.12 -0.62
N TYR A 311 25.49 -3.90 -0.69
CA TYR A 311 24.20 -3.66 -1.36
C TYR A 311 24.35 -3.62 -2.89
N THR A 312 25.41 -2.99 -3.40
CA THR A 312 25.66 -2.89 -4.85
C THR A 312 26.08 -4.21 -5.49
N SER A 313 26.59 -5.15 -4.68
CA SER A 313 27.03 -6.49 -5.09
C SER A 313 26.05 -7.61 -4.72
N ALA A 314 24.95 -7.30 -4.03
CA ALA A 314 23.92 -8.27 -3.66
C ALA A 314 23.17 -8.83 -4.88
N ASP A 315 22.91 -10.13 -4.87
CA ASP A 315 21.88 -10.71 -5.74
C ASP A 315 20.46 -10.39 -5.22
N SER A 316 19.44 -10.59 -6.06
CA SER A 316 18.05 -10.29 -5.65
C SER A 316 17.54 -11.22 -4.54
N HIS A 317 18.13 -12.41 -4.35
CA HIS A 317 17.76 -13.33 -3.26
C HIS A 317 18.31 -12.86 -1.91
N GLN A 318 19.47 -12.19 -1.87
CA GLN A 318 20.01 -11.54 -0.67
C GLN A 318 19.23 -10.27 -0.26
N LEU A 319 18.62 -9.56 -1.22
CA LEU A 319 17.74 -8.43 -0.92
C LEU A 319 16.29 -8.84 -0.61
N LEU A 320 15.87 -10.06 -1.00
CA LEU A 320 14.57 -10.62 -0.65
C LEU A 320 14.59 -11.41 0.68
N HIS A 321 15.72 -11.99 1.08
CA HIS A 321 15.83 -12.84 2.28
C HIS A 321 17.10 -12.60 3.10
N GLY A 322 17.01 -12.81 4.41
CA GLY A 322 18.14 -12.66 5.32
C GLY A 322 18.45 -11.19 5.67
N PRO A 323 19.61 -10.91 6.30
CA PRO A 323 19.81 -9.65 7.00
C PRO A 323 19.97 -8.40 6.12
N LEU A 324 20.38 -8.57 4.86
CA LEU A 324 20.49 -7.47 3.89
C LEU A 324 19.13 -7.03 3.34
N SER A 325 18.11 -7.90 3.39
CA SER A 325 16.74 -7.56 2.98
C SER A 325 16.05 -6.57 3.91
N ILE A 326 16.51 -6.48 5.16
CA ILE A 326 15.89 -5.67 6.21
C ILE A 326 16.18 -4.18 5.99
N ALA A 327 15.11 -3.41 5.84
CA ALA A 327 15.10 -1.95 5.90
C ALA A 327 14.64 -1.48 7.31
N VAL A 328 14.80 -0.19 7.62
CA VAL A 328 14.48 0.38 8.94
C VAL A 328 12.95 0.36 9.19
N PRO A 329 12.42 -0.38 10.20
CA PRO A 329 10.98 -0.53 10.39
C PRO A 329 10.25 0.79 10.70
N GLY A 330 9.22 1.12 9.93
CA GLY A 330 8.48 2.38 10.06
C GLY A 330 7.13 2.31 10.77
N GLU A 331 6.52 1.12 10.83
CA GLU A 331 5.11 0.94 11.19
C GLU A 331 4.68 1.63 12.50
N LEU A 332 5.42 1.42 13.59
CA LEU A 332 5.11 2.02 14.90
C LEU A 332 5.27 3.53 14.93
N MET A 333 6.19 4.11 14.16
CA MET A 333 6.29 5.57 14.02
C MET A 333 5.08 6.12 13.27
N GLY A 334 4.55 5.37 12.30
CA GLY A 334 3.29 5.67 11.65
C GLY A 334 2.11 5.70 12.63
N TYR A 335 1.98 4.66 13.47
CA TYR A 335 0.94 4.62 14.50
C TYR A 335 1.11 5.75 15.53
N HIS A 336 2.34 6.04 15.96
CA HIS A 336 2.63 7.17 16.85
C HIS A 336 2.16 8.50 16.22
N ARG A 337 2.53 8.75 14.96
CA ARG A 337 2.26 10.00 14.26
C ARG A 337 0.77 10.19 13.94
N ALA A 338 0.07 9.10 13.64
CA ALA A 338 -1.37 9.10 13.46
C ALA A 338 -2.11 9.34 14.80
N HIS A 339 -1.68 8.65 15.86
CA HIS A 339 -2.26 8.77 17.20
C HIS A 339 -2.07 10.16 17.81
N GLU A 340 -0.88 10.75 17.69
CA GLU A 340 -0.56 12.11 18.14
C GLU A 340 -1.51 13.17 17.52
N LYS A 341 -1.93 12.97 16.26
CA LYS A 341 -2.70 13.94 15.49
C LYS A 341 -4.22 13.69 15.51
N PHE A 342 -4.66 12.43 15.58
CA PHE A 342 -6.07 12.03 15.39
C PHE A 342 -6.59 11.05 16.45
N GLY A 343 -5.75 10.58 17.38
CA GLY A 343 -6.15 9.68 18.46
C GLY A 343 -6.98 10.38 19.55
N LYS A 344 -7.82 9.63 20.24
CA LYS A 344 -8.65 10.08 21.36
C LYS A 344 -8.43 9.23 22.62
N LEU A 345 -8.24 7.92 22.46
CA LEU A 345 -7.99 7.02 23.59
C LEU A 345 -6.50 7.02 24.01
N PRO A 346 -6.18 6.75 25.30
CA PRO A 346 -4.80 6.54 25.72
C PRO A 346 -4.16 5.36 24.98
N TRP A 347 -2.94 5.52 24.47
CA TRP A 347 -2.25 4.51 23.64
C TRP A 347 -2.34 3.08 24.19
N LYS A 348 -2.18 2.90 25.51
CA LYS A 348 -2.26 1.60 26.17
C LYS A 348 -3.56 0.83 25.86
N LYS A 349 -4.71 1.53 25.71
CA LYS A 349 -6.00 0.91 25.36
C LYS A 349 -6.02 0.29 23.96
N LEU A 350 -5.15 0.74 23.05
CA LEU A 350 -5.03 0.20 21.70
C LEU A 350 -4.16 -1.09 21.68
N VAL A 351 -3.25 -1.22 22.64
CA VAL A 351 -2.33 -2.37 22.77
C VAL A 351 -2.90 -3.49 23.66
N GLU A 352 -3.68 -3.14 24.70
CA GLU A 352 -4.29 -4.08 25.65
C GLU A 352 -5.04 -5.28 24.99
N PRO A 353 -5.87 -5.10 23.95
CA PRO A 353 -6.52 -6.23 23.28
C PRO A 353 -5.54 -7.14 22.54
N SER A 354 -4.52 -6.55 21.91
CA SER A 354 -3.45 -7.29 21.20
C SER A 354 -2.62 -8.13 22.18
N LEU A 355 -2.39 -7.61 23.39
CA LEU A 355 -1.74 -8.36 24.48
C LEU A 355 -2.53 -9.57 24.95
N GLN A 356 -3.87 -9.52 24.89
CA GLN A 356 -4.71 -10.66 25.22
C GLN A 356 -4.61 -11.75 24.14
N ILE A 357 -4.62 -11.40 22.85
CA ILE A 357 -4.33 -12.33 21.74
C ILE A 357 -2.92 -12.93 21.86
N CYS A 358 -1.94 -12.16 22.34
CA CYS A 358 -0.59 -12.65 22.63
C CYS A 358 -0.53 -13.70 23.75
N LYS A 359 -1.53 -13.76 24.65
CA LYS A 359 -1.60 -14.70 25.78
C LYS A 359 -2.46 -15.91 25.47
N ASP A 360 -3.64 -15.67 24.90
CA ASP A 360 -4.61 -16.73 24.55
C ASP A 360 -4.19 -17.50 23.28
N GLY A 361 -3.44 -16.85 22.37
CA GLY A 361 -2.98 -17.42 21.10
C GLY A 361 -3.87 -17.05 19.91
N PHE A 362 -3.72 -17.77 18.79
CA PHE A 362 -4.66 -17.73 17.67
C PHE A 362 -4.58 -18.99 16.81
N TYR A 363 -5.62 -19.23 16.00
CA TYR A 363 -5.68 -20.37 15.09
C TYR A 363 -4.98 -20.11 13.74
N VAL A 364 -4.16 -21.09 13.30
CA VAL A 364 -3.48 -21.07 11.99
C VAL A 364 -4.50 -21.18 10.85
N THR A 365 -4.54 -20.18 9.96
CA THR A 365 -5.44 -20.17 8.80
C THR A 365 -4.84 -20.90 7.59
N LYS A 366 -5.68 -21.23 6.59
CA LYS A 366 -5.26 -21.82 5.31
C LYS A 366 -4.23 -20.94 4.59
N HIS A 367 -4.44 -19.62 4.61
CA HIS A 367 -3.51 -18.65 4.05
C HIS A 367 -2.16 -18.64 4.78
N GLN A 368 -2.17 -18.63 6.12
CA GLN A 368 -0.95 -18.64 6.92
C GLN A 368 -0.16 -19.94 6.74
N TYR A 369 -0.83 -21.09 6.68
CA TYR A 369 -0.21 -22.38 6.36
C TYR A 369 0.44 -22.39 4.97
N ASN A 370 -0.19 -21.81 3.96
CA ASN A 370 0.38 -21.70 2.62
C ASN A 370 1.64 -20.80 2.61
N ALA A 371 1.61 -19.67 3.32
CA ALA A 371 2.76 -18.78 3.49
C ALA A 371 3.92 -19.49 4.24
N LEU A 372 3.60 -20.26 5.30
CA LEU A 372 4.55 -21.09 6.03
C LEU A 372 5.21 -22.14 5.13
N ALA A 373 4.42 -22.88 4.35
CA ALA A 373 4.91 -23.90 3.43
C ALA A 373 5.79 -23.31 2.31
N TYR A 374 5.47 -22.11 1.82
CA TYR A 374 6.28 -21.38 0.83
C TYR A 374 7.63 -20.90 1.41
N LYS A 375 7.68 -20.57 2.70
CA LYS A 375 8.87 -20.00 3.37
C LYS A 375 9.68 -20.98 4.22
N ASP A 376 9.25 -22.25 4.32
CA ASP A 376 9.88 -23.29 5.16
C ASP A 376 11.42 -23.32 5.07
N LYS A 377 11.96 -23.27 3.84
CA LYS A 377 13.41 -23.33 3.58
C LYS A 377 14.22 -22.17 4.18
N HIS A 378 13.59 -21.03 4.49
CA HIS A 378 14.22 -19.87 5.12
C HIS A 378 14.02 -19.86 6.64
N MET A 379 12.80 -20.20 7.10
CA MET A 379 12.41 -20.03 8.50
C MET A 379 12.77 -21.20 9.41
N ARG A 380 12.90 -22.43 8.86
CA ARG A 380 13.15 -23.67 9.62
C ARG A 380 14.38 -23.61 10.55
N ASN A 381 15.35 -22.75 10.24
CA ASN A 381 16.57 -22.56 11.02
C ASN A 381 16.49 -21.39 12.03
N ASN A 382 15.47 -20.53 11.97
CA ASN A 382 15.25 -19.49 12.98
C ASN A 382 14.55 -20.11 14.21
N THR A 383 15.15 -19.98 15.39
CA THR A 383 14.67 -20.64 16.62
C THR A 383 13.31 -20.12 17.10
N ILE A 384 13.02 -18.83 16.91
CA ILE A 384 11.77 -18.18 17.34
C ILE A 384 10.61 -18.61 16.43
N LEU A 385 10.83 -18.56 15.10
CA LEU A 385 9.86 -19.06 14.12
C LEU A 385 9.63 -20.58 14.26
N ARG A 386 10.69 -21.34 14.56
CA ARG A 386 10.57 -22.78 14.82
C ARG A 386 9.69 -23.06 16.05
N LYS A 387 9.87 -22.32 17.16
CA LYS A 387 9.06 -22.45 18.40
C LYS A 387 7.57 -22.18 18.17
N MET A 388 7.21 -21.24 17.29
CA MET A 388 5.80 -20.89 17.03
C MET A 388 5.10 -21.81 16.00
N PHE A 389 5.81 -22.26 14.96
CA PHE A 389 5.17 -22.81 13.76
C PHE A 389 5.45 -24.29 13.48
N TYR A 390 6.29 -24.96 14.27
CA TYR A 390 6.68 -26.35 14.03
C TYR A 390 6.42 -27.23 15.25
N ASN A 391 5.80 -28.38 15.04
CA ASN A 391 5.74 -29.42 16.06
C ASN A 391 7.15 -29.98 16.28
N GLU A 392 7.66 -29.86 17.51
CA GLU A 392 9.05 -30.22 17.82
C GLU A 392 9.37 -31.70 17.62
N THR A 393 8.38 -32.58 17.86
CA THR A 393 8.51 -34.04 17.80
C THR A 393 8.50 -34.57 16.36
N THR A 394 7.64 -34.02 15.49
CA THR A 394 7.57 -34.43 14.07
C THR A 394 8.47 -33.60 13.16
N ASN A 395 8.93 -32.43 13.62
CA ASN A 395 9.67 -31.42 12.86
C ASN A 395 8.91 -30.91 11.61
N THR A 396 7.58 -31.03 11.60
CA THR A 396 6.67 -30.54 10.56
C THR A 396 5.99 -29.24 10.98
N LEU A 397 5.56 -28.44 10.00
CA LEU A 397 4.69 -27.29 10.25
C LEU A 397 3.41 -27.70 10.99
N HIS A 398 2.89 -26.81 11.83
CA HIS A 398 1.56 -26.96 12.43
C HIS A 398 0.47 -26.87 11.35
N PRO A 399 -0.48 -27.82 11.30
CA PRO A 399 -1.57 -27.80 10.31
C PRO A 399 -2.55 -26.65 10.55
N VAL A 400 -3.29 -26.29 9.50
CA VAL A 400 -4.47 -25.41 9.57
C VAL A 400 -5.39 -25.85 10.70
N GLY A 401 -5.83 -24.90 11.53
CA GLY A 401 -6.67 -25.18 12.71
C GLY A 401 -5.92 -25.45 14.01
N THR A 402 -4.58 -25.51 13.99
CA THR A 402 -3.79 -25.56 15.24
C THR A 402 -3.91 -24.22 15.96
N LEU A 403 -4.21 -24.25 17.26
CA LEU A 403 -4.02 -23.09 18.15
C LEU A 403 -2.51 -22.95 18.42
N ILE A 404 -1.94 -21.81 18.05
CA ILE A 404 -0.55 -21.48 18.36
C ILE A 404 -0.50 -20.24 19.26
N GLN A 405 0.49 -20.18 20.14
CA GLN A 405 0.81 -18.97 20.91
C GLN A 405 1.97 -18.23 20.24
N PRO A 406 1.91 -16.88 20.15
CA PRO A 406 3.05 -16.07 19.76
C PRO A 406 4.27 -16.31 20.68
N ALA A 407 5.46 -15.98 20.17
CA ALA A 407 6.68 -16.01 20.94
C ALA A 407 6.55 -15.09 22.17
N GLU A 408 6.91 -15.58 23.36
CA GLU A 408 6.85 -14.80 24.60
C GLU A 408 7.66 -13.51 24.50
N GLU A 409 8.72 -13.53 23.71
CA GLU A 409 9.58 -12.41 23.35
C GLU A 409 8.77 -11.31 22.63
N LEU A 410 7.86 -11.69 21.72
CA LEU A 410 6.94 -10.78 21.06
C LEU A 410 5.86 -10.28 22.04
N CYS A 411 5.36 -11.14 22.92
CA CYS A 411 4.42 -10.72 23.97
C CYS A 411 5.04 -9.63 24.86
N LYS A 412 6.28 -9.84 25.33
CA LYS A 412 7.06 -8.87 26.15
C LYS A 412 7.33 -7.56 25.38
N THR A 413 7.56 -7.63 24.07
CA THR A 413 7.64 -6.45 23.20
C THR A 413 6.33 -5.64 23.20
N TYR A 414 5.18 -6.29 23.09
CA TYR A 414 3.88 -5.61 23.17
C TYR A 414 3.60 -5.09 24.60
N GLU A 415 4.12 -5.72 25.66
CA GLU A 415 4.00 -5.21 27.04
C GLU A 415 4.80 -3.91 27.20
N LEU A 416 6.05 -3.86 26.71
CA LEU A 416 6.84 -2.63 26.66
C LEU A 416 6.17 -1.52 25.82
N LEU A 417 5.56 -1.86 24.68
CA LEU A 417 4.81 -0.90 23.86
C LEU A 417 3.55 -0.36 24.56
N ALA A 418 2.89 -1.18 25.38
CA ALA A 418 1.72 -0.78 26.17
C ALA A 418 2.09 0.12 27.36
N GLU A 419 3.29 -0.01 27.91
CA GLU A 419 3.78 0.76 29.07
C GLU A 419 4.55 2.03 28.68
N ASN A 420 5.49 1.94 27.73
CA ASN A 420 6.38 3.02 27.33
C ASN A 420 5.84 3.84 26.13
N GLY A 421 4.87 3.30 25.39
CA GLY A 421 4.36 3.89 24.16
C GLY A 421 5.16 3.49 22.90
N PRO A 422 4.70 3.91 21.70
CA PRO A 422 5.26 3.44 20.43
C PRO A 422 6.66 3.98 20.14
N TYR A 423 7.02 5.13 20.72
CA TYR A 423 8.32 5.78 20.51
C TYR A 423 9.48 5.02 21.20
N ASP A 424 9.18 4.13 22.16
CA ASP A 424 10.19 3.30 22.84
C ASP A 424 10.95 2.37 21.87
N PHE A 425 10.32 2.01 20.74
CA PHE A 425 10.91 1.27 19.63
C PHE A 425 12.03 2.04 18.92
N TYR A 426 12.03 3.38 18.98
CA TYR A 426 12.93 4.24 18.21
C TYR A 426 14.02 4.91 19.04
N ASN A 427 13.77 5.26 20.31
CA ASN A 427 14.80 5.87 21.19
C ASN A 427 14.88 5.32 22.63
N GLY A 428 14.10 4.28 22.95
CA GLY A 428 13.82 3.87 24.32
C GLY A 428 14.55 2.61 24.79
N THR A 429 13.80 1.73 25.46
CA THR A 429 14.25 0.41 25.90
C THR A 429 14.16 -0.59 24.75
N LEU A 430 13.01 -0.67 24.09
CA LEU A 430 12.78 -1.55 22.95
C LEU A 430 13.73 -1.26 21.79
N ALA A 431 14.02 0.01 21.49
CA ALA A 431 15.00 0.43 20.47
C ALA A 431 16.37 -0.23 20.62
N LYS A 432 16.83 -0.42 21.86
CA LYS A 432 18.11 -1.07 22.15
C LYS A 432 18.03 -2.58 21.92
N LEU A 433 16.92 -3.21 22.33
CA LEU A 433 16.68 -4.64 22.09
C LEU A 433 16.55 -4.95 20.59
N VAL A 434 15.87 -4.08 19.82
CA VAL A 434 15.74 -4.16 18.36
C VAL A 434 17.12 -3.99 17.69
N ALA A 435 17.88 -2.97 18.05
CA ALA A 435 19.23 -2.76 17.51
C ALA A 435 20.20 -3.91 17.85
N GLU A 436 20.09 -4.52 19.04
CA GLU A 436 20.87 -5.71 19.37
C GLU A 436 20.46 -6.95 18.57
N ASP A 437 19.16 -7.18 18.36
CA ASP A 437 18.66 -8.27 17.54
C ASP A 437 19.08 -8.09 16.07
N LEU A 438 18.94 -6.90 15.49
CA LEU A 438 19.36 -6.57 14.13
C LEU A 438 20.86 -6.80 13.93
N ARG A 439 21.69 -6.33 14.87
CA ARG A 439 23.15 -6.55 14.88
C ARG A 439 23.50 -8.04 14.98
N GLU A 440 22.80 -8.83 15.80
CA GLU A 440 23.06 -10.26 15.95
C GLU A 440 22.60 -11.08 14.73
N LEU A 441 21.53 -10.64 14.05
CA LEU A 441 21.11 -11.18 12.76
C LEU A 441 22.08 -10.82 11.61
N GLY A 442 22.96 -9.83 11.82
CA GLY A 442 23.93 -9.35 10.83
C GLY A 442 23.36 -8.29 9.88
N SER A 443 22.27 -7.61 10.27
CA SER A 443 21.66 -6.54 9.49
C SER A 443 22.55 -5.28 9.43
N MET A 444 22.25 -4.43 8.46
CA MET A 444 22.88 -3.15 8.21
C MET A 444 22.22 -2.00 8.97
N VAL A 445 20.99 -2.21 9.47
CA VAL A 445 20.24 -1.25 10.27
C VAL A 445 20.82 -1.17 11.68
N ASP A 446 21.20 0.02 12.12
CA ASP A 446 21.73 0.26 13.47
C ASP A 446 20.77 1.06 14.39
N TYR A 447 21.25 1.47 15.57
CA TYR A 447 20.46 2.26 16.51
C TYR A 447 20.23 3.71 16.03
N GLY A 448 21.17 4.30 15.30
CA GLY A 448 21.05 5.64 14.72
C GLY A 448 20.02 5.68 13.59
N ASP A 449 19.93 4.61 12.78
CA ASP A 449 18.84 4.43 11.82
C ASP A 449 17.45 4.45 12.50
N LEU A 450 17.30 3.75 13.63
CA LEU A 450 16.05 3.78 14.42
C LEU A 450 15.80 5.16 15.05
N GLU A 451 16.80 5.75 15.71
CA GLU A 451 16.66 7.04 16.40
C GLU A 451 16.32 8.20 15.45
N THR A 452 16.76 8.11 14.19
CA THR A 452 16.50 9.11 13.14
C THR A 452 15.23 8.86 12.33
N TYR A 453 14.70 7.63 12.26
CA TYR A 453 13.51 7.30 11.45
C TYR A 453 12.31 8.20 11.73
N ARG A 454 11.67 8.76 10.70
CA ARG A 454 10.39 9.50 10.83
C ARG A 454 9.36 9.03 9.80
N ALA A 455 8.13 8.90 10.26
CA ALA A 455 6.95 8.77 9.40
C ALA A 455 6.46 10.18 9.02
N ASP A 456 6.12 10.36 7.75
CA ASP A 456 5.59 11.63 7.25
C ASP A 456 4.07 11.69 7.39
N LEU A 457 3.54 12.90 7.58
CA LEU A 457 2.11 13.19 7.58
C LEU A 457 1.85 14.34 6.61
N VAL A 458 1.20 14.05 5.49
CA VAL A 458 0.95 14.98 4.38
C VAL A 458 -0.53 14.95 3.98
N SER A 459 -0.97 15.85 3.09
CA SER A 459 -2.31 15.73 2.48
C SER A 459 -2.30 14.63 1.41
N SER A 460 -3.37 13.85 1.32
CA SER A 460 -3.56 12.86 0.25
C SER A 460 -3.75 13.55 -1.11
N VAL A 461 -3.33 12.90 -2.20
CA VAL A 461 -3.55 13.39 -3.57
C VAL A 461 -5.04 13.26 -3.91
N THR A 462 -5.62 14.30 -4.48
CA THR A 462 -7.04 14.33 -4.89
C THR A 462 -7.19 14.20 -6.40
N MET A 463 -8.16 13.41 -6.85
CA MET A 463 -8.63 13.35 -8.23
C MET A 463 -10.16 13.47 -8.24
N GLN A 464 -10.74 14.22 -9.19
CA GLN A 464 -12.18 14.13 -9.44
C GLN A 464 -12.51 12.83 -10.17
N LEU A 465 -13.56 12.13 -9.75
CA LEU A 465 -14.07 10.92 -10.39
C LEU A 465 -15.60 11.02 -10.45
N GLY A 466 -16.15 11.32 -11.63
CA GLY A 466 -17.54 11.71 -11.79
C GLY A 466 -17.86 12.99 -11.02
N ASP A 467 -18.86 12.95 -10.15
CA ASP A 467 -19.15 14.04 -9.22
C ASP A 467 -18.35 13.96 -7.90
N ASP A 468 -17.69 12.84 -7.62
CA ASP A 468 -17.01 12.54 -6.36
C ASP A 468 -15.51 12.89 -6.38
N ILE A 469 -14.90 12.88 -5.19
CA ILE A 469 -13.47 13.14 -4.97
C ILE A 469 -12.79 11.87 -4.46
N LEU A 470 -11.85 11.37 -5.24
CA LEU A 470 -10.98 10.26 -4.91
C LEU A 470 -9.72 10.78 -4.19
N TYR A 471 -9.45 10.25 -3.01
CA TYR A 471 -8.27 10.54 -2.19
C TYR A 471 -7.32 9.34 -2.24
N ALA A 472 -6.12 9.56 -2.78
CA ALA A 472 -5.06 8.57 -2.95
C ALA A 472 -3.83 8.93 -2.11
N VAL A 473 -3.11 7.93 -1.60
CA VAL A 473 -1.81 8.20 -0.94
C VAL A 473 -0.80 8.69 -2.00
N PRO A 474 0.03 9.72 -1.71
CA PRO A 474 1.10 10.18 -2.60
C PRO A 474 2.20 9.13 -2.84
N PRO A 475 3.06 9.30 -3.85
CA PRO A 475 4.32 8.54 -3.95
C PRO A 475 5.09 8.60 -2.62
N ILE A 476 5.56 7.49 -2.05
CA ILE A 476 5.89 6.19 -2.68
C ILE A 476 4.73 5.21 -2.94
N SER A 477 3.47 5.59 -2.72
CA SER A 477 2.30 4.77 -3.05
C SER A 477 2.03 4.67 -4.56
N SER A 478 1.49 3.53 -4.99
CA SER A 478 0.86 3.35 -6.31
C SER A 478 -0.58 3.87 -6.40
N GLY A 479 -1.13 4.53 -5.36
CA GLY A 479 -2.50 5.06 -5.36
C GLY A 479 -2.77 6.04 -6.51
N THR A 480 -1.77 6.83 -6.91
CA THR A 480 -1.85 7.71 -8.10
C THR A 480 -1.97 6.94 -9.42
N ILE A 481 -1.50 5.69 -9.48
CA ILE A 481 -1.67 4.78 -10.62
C ILE A 481 -3.09 4.20 -10.62
N VAL A 482 -3.63 3.81 -9.46
CA VAL A 482 -5.04 3.41 -9.31
C VAL A 482 -5.97 4.54 -9.79
N SER A 483 -5.70 5.78 -9.34
CA SER A 483 -6.42 6.98 -9.80
C SER A 483 -6.37 7.14 -11.32
N ASN A 484 -5.18 7.05 -11.92
CA ASN A 484 -5.03 7.20 -13.37
C ASN A 484 -5.81 6.14 -14.16
N ILE A 485 -5.76 4.88 -13.72
CA ILE A 485 -6.50 3.77 -14.36
C ILE A 485 -8.02 4.00 -14.26
N LEU A 486 -8.53 4.44 -13.10
CA LEU A 486 -9.96 4.76 -12.95
C LEU A 486 -10.39 5.92 -13.86
N SER A 487 -9.57 6.96 -14.02
CA SER A 487 -9.86 8.07 -14.95
C SER A 487 -9.84 7.67 -16.43
N ILE A 488 -9.00 6.70 -16.82
CA ILE A 488 -9.07 6.07 -18.14
C ILE A 488 -10.42 5.36 -18.32
N LEU A 489 -10.88 4.63 -17.29
CA LEU A 489 -12.05 3.76 -17.38
C LEU A 489 -13.40 4.51 -17.29
N GLU A 490 -13.46 5.57 -16.50
CA GLU A 490 -14.64 6.42 -16.25
C GLU A 490 -15.47 6.68 -17.52
N GLY A 491 -14.83 7.21 -18.58
CA GLY A 491 -15.51 7.59 -19.81
C GLY A 491 -15.94 6.44 -20.72
N TYR A 492 -15.80 5.17 -20.31
CA TYR A 492 -16.51 4.06 -20.96
C TYR A 492 -17.97 3.94 -20.50
N ASN A 493 -18.34 4.52 -19.35
CA ASN A 493 -19.68 4.46 -18.76
C ASN A 493 -20.20 3.01 -18.64
N PHE A 494 -19.40 2.13 -18.00
CA PHE A 494 -19.78 0.73 -17.81
C PHE A 494 -21.08 0.59 -17.01
N THR A 495 -21.75 -0.56 -17.22
CA THR A 495 -22.99 -0.96 -16.58
C THR A 495 -22.98 -2.47 -16.28
N SER A 496 -23.95 -2.98 -15.54
CA SER A 496 -24.18 -4.43 -15.40
C SER A 496 -24.40 -5.16 -16.74
N MET A 497 -24.78 -4.44 -17.81
CA MET A 497 -24.92 -5.01 -19.16
C MET A 497 -23.57 -5.29 -19.84
N ASP A 498 -22.46 -4.78 -19.30
CA ASP A 498 -21.11 -4.93 -19.86
C ASP A 498 -20.38 -6.19 -19.33
N VAL A 499 -20.99 -6.92 -18.38
CA VAL A 499 -20.53 -8.21 -17.82
C VAL A 499 -21.59 -9.33 -17.94
N LYS A 500 -22.70 -9.10 -18.65
CA LYS A 500 -23.83 -10.05 -18.74
C LYS A 500 -23.55 -11.34 -19.53
N ASP A 501 -22.51 -11.36 -20.37
CA ASP A 501 -22.12 -12.50 -21.21
C ASP A 501 -20.65 -12.41 -21.63
N ASN A 502 -20.05 -13.56 -21.96
CA ASN A 502 -18.65 -13.73 -22.35
C ASN A 502 -18.14 -12.70 -23.37
N LYS A 503 -18.99 -12.20 -24.28
CA LYS A 503 -18.57 -11.26 -25.34
C LYS A 503 -18.47 -9.82 -24.85
N HIS A 504 -19.40 -9.39 -24.01
CA HIS A 504 -19.34 -8.06 -23.39
C HIS A 504 -18.24 -8.05 -22.33
N GLU A 505 -18.18 -9.10 -21.51
CA GLU A 505 -17.16 -9.29 -20.49
C GLU A 505 -15.73 -9.33 -21.07
N ALA A 506 -15.49 -10.06 -22.16
CA ALA A 506 -14.19 -10.05 -22.84
C ALA A 506 -13.77 -8.66 -23.35
N LEU A 507 -14.73 -7.77 -23.65
CA LEU A 507 -14.45 -6.38 -24.03
C LEU A 507 -14.16 -5.51 -22.80
N THR A 508 -14.93 -5.68 -21.73
CA THR A 508 -14.78 -5.00 -20.44
C THR A 508 -13.44 -5.32 -19.79
N ILE A 509 -13.11 -6.61 -19.62
CA ILE A 509 -11.82 -7.10 -19.13
C ILE A 509 -10.69 -6.57 -20.00
N HIS A 510 -10.82 -6.59 -21.33
CA HIS A 510 -9.79 -6.05 -22.22
C HIS A 510 -9.56 -4.54 -22.00
N ARG A 511 -10.61 -3.71 -21.94
CA ARG A 511 -10.48 -2.26 -21.68
C ARG A 511 -9.83 -1.98 -20.34
N ILE A 512 -10.20 -2.74 -19.30
CA ILE A 512 -9.61 -2.65 -17.96
C ILE A 512 -8.12 -3.05 -18.00
N VAL A 513 -7.76 -4.13 -18.69
CA VAL A 513 -6.37 -4.58 -18.85
C VAL A 513 -5.52 -3.58 -19.63
N GLU A 514 -6.02 -3.00 -20.73
CA GLU A 514 -5.27 -1.97 -21.47
C GLU A 514 -5.10 -0.69 -20.64
N ALA A 515 -6.11 -0.29 -19.85
CA ALA A 515 -5.99 0.82 -18.90
C ALA A 515 -4.95 0.53 -17.81
N MET A 516 -4.95 -0.69 -17.23
CA MET A 516 -3.90 -1.14 -16.30
C MET A 516 -2.51 -1.02 -16.92
N LYS A 517 -2.31 -1.49 -18.17
CA LYS A 517 -1.02 -1.38 -18.88
C LYS A 517 -0.53 0.07 -19.01
N PHE A 518 -1.40 1.02 -19.34
CA PHE A 518 -1.04 2.44 -19.38
C PHE A 518 -0.67 3.02 -18.00
N GLY A 519 -1.36 2.61 -16.94
CA GLY A 519 -0.99 2.97 -15.57
C GLY A 519 0.36 2.39 -15.14
N PHE A 520 0.54 1.07 -15.30
CA PHE A 520 1.79 0.37 -14.95
C PHE A 520 3.00 0.87 -15.74
N ALA A 521 2.82 1.35 -16.99
CA ALA A 521 3.86 2.01 -17.76
C ALA A 521 4.47 3.23 -17.06
N LYS A 522 3.71 3.89 -16.17
CA LYS A 522 4.10 5.10 -15.43
C LYS A 522 4.39 4.88 -13.95
N ARG A 523 4.04 3.73 -13.38
CA ARG A 523 4.41 3.31 -12.01
C ARG A 523 5.92 3.43 -11.76
N TRP A 524 6.75 3.07 -12.75
CA TRP A 524 8.21 3.08 -12.63
C TRP A 524 8.88 4.44 -12.90
N GLU A 525 8.11 5.48 -13.21
CA GLU A 525 8.57 6.89 -13.24
C GLU A 525 8.30 7.60 -11.90
N LEU A 526 7.54 6.99 -10.99
CA LEU A 526 7.38 7.43 -9.61
C LEU A 526 8.58 7.01 -8.75
N GLY A 527 8.64 7.53 -7.52
CA GLY A 527 9.69 7.22 -6.54
C GLY A 527 9.54 8.07 -5.29
N ASP A 528 10.53 8.02 -4.40
CA ASP A 528 10.57 8.84 -3.19
C ASP A 528 10.64 10.33 -3.54
N ALA A 529 9.59 11.09 -3.19
CA ALA A 529 9.46 12.51 -3.48
C ALA A 529 10.48 13.39 -2.72
N ARG A 530 11.18 12.84 -1.73
CA ARG A 530 12.27 13.51 -1.00
C ARG A 530 13.59 13.49 -1.79
N PHE A 531 13.70 12.61 -2.79
CA PHE A 531 14.87 12.42 -3.67
C PHE A 531 14.58 12.77 -5.14
N ASN A 532 13.31 12.69 -5.58
CA ASN A 532 12.89 12.86 -6.97
C ASN A 532 11.73 13.87 -7.07
N ASP A 533 11.80 14.83 -8.00
CA ASP A 533 10.66 15.72 -8.26
C ASP A 533 9.63 15.06 -9.17
N VAL A 534 8.67 14.35 -8.56
CA VAL A 534 7.57 13.65 -9.25
C VAL A 534 6.29 14.50 -9.36
N ARG A 535 6.32 15.79 -9.00
CA ARG A 535 5.09 16.61 -8.84
C ARG A 535 4.31 16.80 -10.14
N GLU A 536 5.01 17.05 -11.25
CA GLU A 536 4.38 17.15 -12.58
C GLU A 536 3.75 15.81 -13.01
N LEU A 537 4.47 14.70 -12.78
CA LEU A 537 4.00 13.35 -13.11
C LEU A 537 2.74 12.99 -12.32
N VAL A 538 2.70 13.26 -11.01
CA VAL A 538 1.51 13.09 -10.17
C VAL A 538 0.36 13.96 -10.69
N SER A 539 0.60 15.25 -10.91
CA SER A 539 -0.42 16.19 -11.39
C SER A 539 -0.98 15.82 -12.77
N ARG A 540 -0.20 15.12 -13.61
CA ARG A 540 -0.67 14.59 -14.90
C ARG A 540 -1.45 13.29 -14.73
N LEU A 541 -0.95 12.36 -13.91
CA LEU A 541 -1.62 11.08 -13.65
C LEU A 541 -3.01 11.25 -13.00
N THR A 542 -3.19 12.25 -12.13
CA THR A 542 -4.45 12.55 -11.46
C THR A 542 -5.23 13.72 -12.10
N ASN A 543 -5.01 14.00 -13.40
CA ASN A 543 -5.83 14.92 -14.18
C ASN A 543 -6.79 14.12 -15.10
N PRO A 544 -8.12 14.29 -14.99
CA PRO A 544 -9.09 13.61 -15.85
C PRO A 544 -8.82 13.68 -17.35
N GLU A 545 -8.29 14.80 -17.86
CA GLU A 545 -7.93 14.96 -19.28
C GLU A 545 -6.87 13.93 -19.74
N THR A 546 -5.93 13.55 -18.86
CA THR A 546 -4.96 12.48 -19.17
C THR A 546 -5.63 11.11 -19.26
N GLY A 547 -6.70 10.86 -18.50
CA GLY A 547 -7.54 9.67 -18.66
C GLY A 547 -8.24 9.64 -20.02
N ILE A 548 -8.73 10.79 -20.51
CA ILE A 548 -9.31 10.94 -21.85
C ILE A 548 -8.24 10.68 -22.93
N GLU A 549 -7.07 11.31 -22.84
CA GLU A 549 -5.96 11.12 -23.79
C GLU A 549 -5.49 9.67 -23.90
N LEU A 550 -5.44 8.94 -22.77
CA LEU A 550 -5.00 7.55 -22.73
C LEU A 550 -6.10 6.59 -23.17
N ARG A 551 -7.37 6.82 -22.81
CA ARG A 551 -8.52 6.06 -23.31
C ARG A 551 -8.61 6.10 -24.84
N ASN A 552 -8.33 7.24 -25.46
CA ASN A 552 -8.29 7.41 -26.91
C ASN A 552 -7.19 6.60 -27.64
N LYS A 553 -6.29 5.93 -26.90
CA LYS A 553 -5.24 5.04 -27.45
C LYS A 553 -5.58 3.55 -27.29
N ILE A 554 -6.63 3.20 -26.54
CA ILE A 554 -7.08 1.82 -26.36
C ILE A 554 -7.88 1.39 -27.61
N ASN A 555 -7.54 0.22 -28.16
CA ASN A 555 -8.21 -0.35 -29.32
C ASN A 555 -8.96 -1.63 -28.92
N ASP A 556 -10.29 -1.53 -28.81
CA ASP A 556 -11.24 -2.59 -28.44
C ASP A 556 -11.03 -3.95 -29.14
N SER A 557 -10.32 -4.00 -30.28
CA SER A 557 -10.06 -5.22 -31.06
C SER A 557 -8.66 -5.82 -30.87
N SER A 558 -7.67 -5.10 -30.34
CA SER A 558 -6.28 -5.58 -30.27
C SER A 558 -5.41 -4.82 -29.27
N ILE A 559 -4.59 -5.53 -28.51
CA ILE A 559 -3.51 -4.92 -27.69
C ILE A 559 -2.50 -4.12 -28.54
N LEU A 560 -1.82 -3.16 -27.94
CA LEU A 560 -0.64 -2.50 -28.57
C LEU A 560 0.56 -3.45 -28.59
N ALA A 561 1.43 -3.30 -29.60
CA ALA A 561 2.38 -4.35 -30.00
C ALA A 561 3.65 -4.42 -29.12
N SER A 562 4.01 -3.34 -28.43
CA SER A 562 5.20 -3.26 -27.59
C SER A 562 4.99 -2.41 -26.33
N VAL A 563 5.81 -2.66 -25.29
CA VAL A 563 5.73 -1.94 -24.01
C VAL A 563 5.99 -0.43 -24.15
N SER A 564 6.73 0.00 -25.17
CA SER A 564 7.02 1.41 -25.43
C SER A 564 5.84 2.17 -26.04
N GLU A 565 4.87 1.50 -26.69
CA GLU A 565 3.63 2.13 -27.18
C GLU A 565 2.72 2.59 -26.03
N TYR A 566 2.75 1.89 -24.89
CA TYR A 566 2.13 2.35 -23.63
C TYR A 566 2.94 3.47 -22.94
N GLY A 567 4.10 3.83 -23.48
CA GLY A 567 4.99 4.87 -22.97
C GLY A 567 5.88 4.44 -21.80
N ALA A 568 6.15 3.14 -21.63
CA ALA A 568 7.03 2.65 -20.57
C ALA A 568 8.51 2.83 -20.91
N GLN A 569 9.27 3.33 -19.93
CA GLN A 569 10.72 3.55 -20.04
C GLN A 569 11.54 2.65 -19.09
N TYR A 570 10.90 2.19 -18.00
CA TYR A 570 11.56 1.52 -16.87
C TYR A 570 10.78 0.30 -16.37
N THR A 571 11.45 -0.53 -15.57
CA THR A 571 10.92 -1.70 -14.86
C THR A 571 11.47 -1.72 -13.42
N GLY A 572 10.92 -2.58 -12.57
CA GLY A 572 11.49 -2.96 -11.27
C GLY A 572 10.94 -4.31 -10.79
N GLU A 573 11.15 -4.61 -9.51
CA GLU A 573 10.76 -5.88 -8.84
C GLU A 573 9.40 -5.74 -8.12
N ASP A 574 8.70 -6.85 -7.86
CA ASP A 574 7.38 -6.88 -7.20
C ASP A 574 7.46 -7.16 -5.68
N ASP A 575 6.61 -6.48 -4.89
CA ASP A 575 6.36 -6.74 -3.45
C ASP A 575 5.41 -7.95 -3.26
N VAL A 576 5.44 -8.71 -2.15
CA VAL A 576 4.68 -10.00 -2.04
C VAL A 576 4.29 -10.50 -0.63
N GLY A 577 3.61 -9.67 0.16
CA GLY A 577 3.26 -10.01 1.55
C GLY A 577 2.68 -8.83 2.31
N THR A 578 1.35 -8.79 2.45
CA THR A 578 0.65 -7.54 2.79
C THR A 578 -0.64 -7.81 3.58
N SER A 579 -1.04 -6.87 4.43
CA SER A 579 -2.34 -6.82 5.12
C SER A 579 -3.13 -5.59 4.70
N ALA A 580 -4.46 -5.74 4.63
CA ALA A 580 -5.39 -4.66 4.31
C ALA A 580 -6.37 -4.42 5.47
N LEU A 581 -6.69 -3.15 5.69
CA LEU A 581 -7.64 -2.71 6.70
C LEU A 581 -8.47 -1.53 6.15
N VAL A 582 -9.75 -1.50 6.50
CA VAL A 582 -10.59 -0.31 6.37
C VAL A 582 -11.42 -0.11 7.65
N VAL A 583 -11.58 1.15 8.08
CA VAL A 583 -12.45 1.58 9.19
C VAL A 583 -13.34 2.72 8.70
N MET A 584 -14.62 2.71 9.07
CA MET A 584 -15.54 3.84 8.94
C MET A 584 -16.23 4.09 10.29
N ALA A 585 -16.11 5.31 10.82
CA ALA A 585 -16.56 5.67 12.17
C ALA A 585 -17.88 6.47 12.19
N PRO A 586 -18.60 6.52 13.34
CA PRO A 586 -19.93 7.15 13.42
C PRO A 586 -19.98 8.65 13.10
N ASN A 587 -18.87 9.37 13.20
CA ASN A 587 -18.77 10.79 12.84
C ASN A 587 -18.50 11.03 11.34
N GLY A 588 -18.39 9.96 10.53
CA GLY A 588 -18.11 10.06 9.10
C GLY A 588 -16.62 10.10 8.74
N ASP A 589 -15.72 10.03 9.72
CA ASP A 589 -14.30 9.79 9.46
C ASP A 589 -14.09 8.36 8.91
N ALA A 590 -13.09 8.19 8.05
CA ALA A 590 -12.71 6.89 7.52
C ALA A 590 -11.19 6.73 7.46
N VAL A 591 -10.71 5.51 7.65
CA VAL A 591 -9.29 5.17 7.54
C VAL A 591 -9.13 3.95 6.64
N SER A 592 -8.26 4.06 5.64
CA SER A 592 -7.83 2.95 4.80
C SER A 592 -6.34 2.73 5.03
N VAL A 593 -5.92 1.50 5.34
CA VAL A 593 -4.51 1.17 5.64
C VAL A 593 -4.07 -0.04 4.82
N THR A 594 -2.86 0.04 4.30
CA THR A 594 -2.11 -1.11 3.80
C THR A 594 -0.81 -1.21 4.60
N SER A 595 -0.51 -2.37 5.16
CA SER A 595 0.72 -2.64 5.94
C SER A 595 1.41 -3.90 5.43
N SER A 596 2.74 -3.97 5.56
CA SER A 596 3.56 -5.01 4.94
C SER A 596 4.87 -5.25 5.70
N VAL A 597 5.36 -6.50 5.69
CA VAL A 597 6.78 -6.86 5.96
C VAL A 597 7.54 -7.16 4.64
N ASN A 598 7.06 -6.58 3.54
CA ASN A 598 7.32 -6.92 2.15
C ASN A 598 6.94 -8.34 1.72
N ASP A 599 7.79 -9.33 1.93
CA ASP A 599 7.55 -10.73 1.52
C ASP A 599 6.79 -11.50 2.63
N TYR A 600 6.34 -12.72 2.37
CA TYR A 600 5.79 -13.57 3.43
C TYR A 600 6.84 -13.82 4.52
N PHE A 601 6.54 -13.41 5.76
CA PHE A 601 7.50 -13.35 6.88
C PHE A 601 8.76 -12.48 6.60
N GLY A 602 8.68 -11.57 5.63
CA GLY A 602 9.75 -10.64 5.26
C GLY A 602 11.08 -11.32 4.99
N SER A 603 12.10 -10.90 5.74
CA SER A 603 13.47 -11.46 5.69
C SER A 603 13.56 -12.96 6.01
N GLY A 604 12.51 -13.55 6.60
CA GLY A 604 12.53 -14.88 7.21
C GLY A 604 13.24 -14.91 8.57
N LEU A 605 13.59 -13.75 9.13
CA LEU A 605 14.30 -13.61 10.40
C LEU A 605 13.41 -12.95 11.46
N ALA A 606 13.36 -13.59 12.63
CA ALA A 606 12.81 -13.02 13.85
C ALA A 606 13.92 -12.74 14.88
N GLY A 607 13.83 -11.60 15.57
CA GLY A 607 14.72 -11.18 16.66
C GLY A 607 14.60 -12.06 17.91
N LYS A 608 15.73 -12.31 18.59
CA LYS A 608 15.79 -13.25 19.73
C LYS A 608 15.41 -12.64 21.07
N ARG A 609 15.53 -11.32 21.22
CA ARG A 609 15.13 -10.56 22.43
C ARG A 609 13.67 -10.11 22.32
N THR A 610 13.28 -9.73 21.10
CA THR A 610 12.03 -9.00 20.82
C THR A 610 10.95 -9.84 20.16
N GLY A 611 11.28 -11.00 19.58
CA GLY A 611 10.35 -11.82 18.81
C GLY A 611 9.85 -11.19 17.50
N ILE A 612 10.29 -9.97 17.15
CA ILE A 612 9.85 -9.23 15.97
C ILE A 612 10.35 -9.92 14.70
N ILE A 613 9.45 -10.17 13.76
CA ILE A 613 9.76 -10.57 12.38
C ILE A 613 10.11 -9.32 11.58
N PHE A 614 11.30 -9.29 10.99
CA PHE A 614 11.78 -8.12 10.24
C PHE A 614 11.47 -8.23 8.74
N ASN A 615 11.11 -7.08 8.15
CA ASN A 615 10.78 -6.94 6.73
C ASN A 615 11.89 -7.38 5.76
N SER A 616 11.52 -7.51 4.48
CA SER A 616 12.45 -7.63 3.35
C SER A 616 12.33 -6.45 2.37
N ALA A 617 12.04 -5.24 2.87
CA ALA A 617 11.71 -4.08 2.04
C ALA A 617 12.87 -3.56 1.17
N MET A 618 14.13 -3.96 1.42
CA MET A 618 15.26 -3.63 0.52
C MET A 618 15.13 -4.27 -0.87
N ASN A 619 14.32 -5.32 -1.04
CA ASN A 619 14.02 -5.93 -2.34
C ASN A 619 13.32 -4.96 -3.32
N ASP A 620 12.51 -4.03 -2.80
CA ASP A 620 11.62 -3.20 -3.61
C ASP A 620 12.38 -2.06 -4.34
N PHE A 621 13.67 -1.87 -4.03
CA PHE A 621 14.54 -0.98 -4.78
C PHE A 621 15.01 -1.60 -6.10
N SER A 622 15.09 -0.76 -7.13
CA SER A 622 15.69 -1.12 -8.41
C SER A 622 17.21 -1.14 -8.32
N LEU A 623 17.85 -2.19 -8.86
CA LEU A 623 19.30 -2.32 -8.90
C LEU A 623 19.86 -1.91 -10.28
N PRO A 624 20.86 -1.01 -10.35
CA PRO A 624 21.51 -0.64 -11.61
C PRO A 624 22.04 -1.84 -12.41
N GLY A 625 21.97 -1.75 -13.74
CA GLY A 625 22.52 -2.75 -14.66
C GLY A 625 21.68 -4.01 -14.90
N LYS A 626 20.62 -4.28 -14.11
CA LYS A 626 19.68 -5.39 -14.37
C LYS A 626 18.56 -4.96 -15.33
N THR A 627 18.66 -5.34 -16.61
CA THR A 627 17.56 -5.17 -17.59
C THR A 627 16.63 -6.38 -17.61
N ASN A 628 15.33 -6.15 -17.81
CA ASN A 628 14.36 -7.24 -17.98
C ASN A 628 14.37 -7.85 -19.39
N ALA A 629 13.55 -8.87 -19.63
CA ALA A 629 13.44 -9.58 -20.92
C ALA A 629 13.00 -8.72 -22.12
N PHE A 630 12.51 -7.50 -21.89
CA PHE A 630 12.12 -6.51 -22.91
C PHE A 630 13.14 -5.37 -23.04
N ALA A 631 14.34 -5.54 -22.46
CA ALA A 631 15.41 -4.54 -22.40
C ALA A 631 15.04 -3.21 -21.72
N LEU A 632 13.95 -3.18 -20.92
CA LEU A 632 13.66 -2.02 -20.07
C LEU A 632 14.74 -1.87 -19.00
N LEU A 633 15.11 -0.63 -18.73
CA LEU A 633 16.09 -0.28 -17.70
C LEU A 633 15.48 -0.35 -16.30
N PRO A 634 16.27 -0.67 -15.26
CA PRO A 634 15.82 -0.59 -13.87
C PRO A 634 15.55 0.89 -13.51
N SER A 635 14.47 1.16 -12.78
CA SER A 635 13.99 2.52 -12.49
C SER A 635 15.01 3.36 -11.69
N PRO A 636 15.57 4.46 -12.25
CA PRO A 636 16.53 5.30 -11.53
C PRO A 636 15.92 6.05 -10.34
N THR A 637 14.65 6.45 -10.44
CA THR A 637 13.93 7.11 -9.35
C THR A 637 13.80 6.21 -8.12
N ASN A 638 13.83 4.89 -8.34
CA ASN A 638 13.75 3.83 -7.33
C ASN A 638 15.10 3.10 -7.09
N PHE A 639 16.25 3.66 -7.45
CA PHE A 639 17.55 3.10 -7.01
C PHE A 639 17.74 3.24 -5.49
N ILE A 640 18.50 2.31 -4.87
CA ILE A 640 18.92 2.37 -3.46
C ILE A 640 19.68 3.68 -3.19
N ASP A 641 19.32 4.37 -2.10
CA ASP A 641 20.07 5.49 -1.53
C ASP A 641 19.80 5.54 0.00
N ALA A 642 20.70 6.14 0.79
CA ALA A 642 20.59 6.17 2.25
C ALA A 642 19.34 6.94 2.71
N GLN A 643 18.58 6.38 3.67
CA GLN A 643 17.34 6.94 4.22
C GLN A 643 16.19 7.15 3.21
N LYS A 644 16.32 6.65 1.98
CA LYS A 644 15.28 6.65 0.94
C LYS A 644 14.23 5.57 1.21
N ARG A 645 12.97 5.79 0.81
CA ARG A 645 11.91 4.76 0.80
C ARG A 645 11.85 4.07 -0.57
N PRO A 646 11.62 2.75 -0.64
CA PRO A 646 11.36 2.07 -1.89
C PRO A 646 9.95 2.37 -2.41
N MET A 647 9.75 2.28 -3.71
CA MET A 647 8.43 2.43 -4.36
C MET A 647 7.55 1.20 -4.09
N SER A 648 6.26 1.38 -3.76
CA SER A 648 5.38 0.27 -3.32
C SER A 648 4.06 0.18 -4.09
N SER A 649 3.51 -1.03 -4.17
CA SER A 649 2.16 -1.27 -4.69
C SER A 649 1.05 -0.87 -3.72
N MET A 650 1.35 -0.73 -2.42
CA MET A 650 0.40 -0.33 -1.38
C MET A 650 -0.36 0.94 -1.79
N SER A 651 -1.70 0.85 -1.80
CA SER A 651 -2.60 1.88 -2.37
C SER A 651 -3.91 2.00 -1.56
N PRO A 652 -3.91 2.54 -0.33
CA PRO A 652 -5.14 2.71 0.44
C PRO A 652 -5.97 3.89 -0.13
N MET A 653 -7.19 3.63 -0.59
CA MET A 653 -8.04 4.62 -1.28
C MET A 653 -9.28 4.98 -0.45
N ILE A 654 -9.74 6.23 -0.56
CA ILE A 654 -11.02 6.72 -0.02
C ILE A 654 -11.73 7.57 -1.09
N LEU A 655 -13.04 7.42 -1.23
CA LEU A 655 -13.91 8.20 -2.12
C LEU A 655 -15.00 8.90 -1.29
N ALA A 656 -15.16 10.21 -1.47
CA ALA A 656 -16.22 10.99 -0.84
C ALA A 656 -16.92 11.92 -1.82
N ASP A 657 -18.18 12.28 -1.55
CA ASP A 657 -18.91 13.29 -2.34
C ASP A 657 -18.45 14.73 -2.05
N ARG A 658 -19.05 15.71 -2.74
CA ARG A 658 -18.73 17.15 -2.59
C ARG A 658 -19.19 17.71 -1.25
N GLU A 659 -20.21 17.10 -0.66
CA GLU A 659 -20.70 17.34 0.69
C GLU A 659 -19.73 16.75 1.75
N GLY A 660 -18.76 15.94 1.31
CA GLY A 660 -17.69 15.32 2.08
C GLY A 660 -18.13 14.05 2.82
N ASN A 661 -19.19 13.37 2.38
CA ASN A 661 -19.60 12.09 2.96
C ASN A 661 -18.77 10.98 2.30
N VAL A 662 -18.11 10.14 3.10
CA VAL A 662 -17.38 8.98 2.57
C VAL A 662 -18.38 7.98 2.01
N LYS A 663 -18.29 7.73 0.71
CA LYS A 663 -19.07 6.72 -0.03
C LYS A 663 -18.38 5.37 -0.06
N MET A 664 -17.06 5.35 -0.12
CA MET A 664 -16.26 4.13 -0.19
C MET A 664 -14.89 4.34 0.46
N ALA A 665 -14.40 3.33 1.15
CA ALA A 665 -13.00 3.20 1.52
C ALA A 665 -12.56 1.75 1.25
N VAL A 666 -11.41 1.58 0.59
CA VAL A 666 -10.89 0.28 0.16
C VAL A 666 -9.37 0.20 0.33
N SER A 667 -8.89 -0.98 0.72
CA SER A 667 -7.47 -1.33 0.79
C SER A 667 -7.29 -2.76 0.30
N ALA A 668 -6.13 -3.07 -0.28
CA ALA A 668 -5.84 -4.41 -0.78
C ALA A 668 -4.41 -4.85 -0.44
N ALA A 669 -4.24 -6.17 -0.42
CA ALA A 669 -2.99 -6.88 -0.22
C ALA A 669 -2.71 -7.79 -1.44
N GLY A 670 -1.43 -8.09 -1.71
CA GLY A 670 -1.02 -8.96 -2.83
C GLY A 670 0.04 -8.37 -3.77
N GLY A 671 0.90 -7.47 -3.30
CA GLY A 671 1.98 -6.93 -4.15
C GLY A 671 1.46 -6.07 -5.29
N SER A 672 2.06 -6.21 -6.48
CA SER A 672 1.61 -5.55 -7.72
C SER A 672 0.11 -5.74 -8.01
N LYS A 673 -0.48 -6.86 -7.58
CA LYS A 673 -1.91 -7.19 -7.75
C LYS A 673 -2.84 -6.31 -6.90
N ILE A 674 -2.32 -5.57 -5.90
CA ILE A 674 -3.07 -4.54 -5.15
C ILE A 674 -3.72 -3.52 -6.10
N ILE A 675 -2.96 -3.05 -7.11
CA ILE A 675 -3.40 -2.02 -8.05
C ILE A 675 -4.56 -2.57 -8.91
N SER A 676 -4.42 -3.79 -9.43
CA SER A 676 -5.48 -4.47 -10.18
C SER A 676 -6.73 -4.71 -9.31
N ALA A 677 -6.53 -5.25 -8.11
CA ALA A 677 -7.60 -5.67 -7.21
C ALA A 677 -8.51 -4.52 -6.77
N LEU A 678 -7.94 -3.32 -6.61
CA LEU A 678 -8.67 -2.10 -6.29
C LEU A 678 -9.39 -1.55 -7.52
N VAL A 679 -8.77 -1.54 -8.71
CA VAL A 679 -9.42 -1.12 -9.95
C VAL A 679 -10.64 -1.99 -10.26
N GLU A 680 -10.53 -3.32 -10.14
CA GLU A 680 -11.64 -4.26 -10.31
C GLU A 680 -12.80 -3.95 -9.36
N VAL A 681 -12.54 -3.88 -8.05
CA VAL A 681 -13.57 -3.65 -7.01
C VAL A 681 -14.24 -2.29 -7.17
N MET A 682 -13.46 -1.24 -7.40
CA MET A 682 -13.99 0.11 -7.55
C MET A 682 -14.82 0.24 -8.84
N ALA A 683 -14.38 -0.35 -9.96
CA ALA A 683 -15.17 -0.37 -11.19
C ALA A 683 -16.48 -1.17 -11.04
N GLY A 684 -16.43 -2.31 -10.35
CA GLY A 684 -17.59 -3.16 -10.07
C GLY A 684 -18.69 -2.42 -9.31
N VAL A 685 -18.34 -1.80 -8.17
CA VAL A 685 -19.30 -1.06 -7.33
C VAL A 685 -19.74 0.25 -7.99
N LEU A 686 -18.82 1.06 -8.52
CA LEU A 686 -19.15 2.41 -9.00
C LEU A 686 -19.93 2.42 -10.32
N TRP A 687 -19.74 1.41 -11.18
CA TRP A 687 -20.29 1.42 -12.54
C TRP A 687 -21.12 0.18 -12.86
N MET A 688 -20.72 -1.01 -12.40
CA MET A 688 -21.40 -2.27 -12.75
C MET A 688 -22.58 -2.62 -11.83
N ASN A 689 -22.89 -1.78 -10.83
CA ASN A 689 -23.96 -1.97 -9.86
C ASN A 689 -23.81 -3.28 -9.05
N GLN A 690 -22.57 -3.65 -8.71
CA GLN A 690 -22.28 -4.70 -7.74
C GLN A 690 -22.30 -4.14 -6.31
N ASP A 691 -22.67 -4.95 -5.32
CA ASP A 691 -22.38 -4.64 -3.92
C ASP A 691 -20.89 -4.90 -3.56
N ILE A 692 -20.46 -4.45 -2.38
CA ILE A 692 -19.05 -4.55 -1.96
C ILE A 692 -18.61 -6.00 -1.65
N LYS A 693 -19.54 -6.92 -1.42
CA LYS A 693 -19.23 -8.35 -1.34
C LYS A 693 -19.08 -8.93 -2.74
N GLU A 694 -20.04 -8.71 -3.63
CA GLU A 694 -20.00 -9.19 -5.02
C GLU A 694 -18.67 -8.78 -5.68
N ALA A 695 -18.38 -7.47 -5.73
CA ALA A 695 -17.17 -6.94 -6.35
C ALA A 695 -15.85 -7.43 -5.70
N ILE A 696 -15.86 -7.83 -4.43
CA ILE A 696 -14.67 -8.39 -3.75
C ILE A 696 -14.51 -9.89 -4.04
N ASP A 697 -15.61 -10.65 -4.00
CA ASP A 697 -15.62 -12.09 -4.22
C ASP A 697 -15.38 -12.48 -5.67
N GLU A 698 -15.68 -11.61 -6.65
CA GLU A 698 -15.47 -11.88 -8.08
C GLU A 698 -14.06 -12.45 -8.39
N PRO A 699 -13.95 -13.38 -9.37
CA PRO A 699 -12.70 -13.88 -9.93
C PRO A 699 -11.72 -12.81 -10.39
N ARG A 700 -10.47 -12.88 -9.91
CA ARG A 700 -9.47 -11.83 -10.23
C ARG A 700 -8.71 -12.07 -11.51
N TYR A 701 -8.39 -10.98 -12.19
CA TYR A 701 -7.45 -10.91 -13.31
C TYR A 701 -6.49 -9.73 -13.18
N HIS A 702 -5.31 -9.87 -13.79
CA HIS A 702 -4.20 -8.96 -13.53
C HIS A 702 -3.24 -8.84 -14.71
N HIS A 703 -2.76 -7.63 -14.94
CA HIS A 703 -1.71 -7.34 -15.91
C HIS A 703 -0.87 -6.13 -15.48
N GLN A 704 0.43 -6.34 -15.22
CA GLN A 704 1.39 -5.32 -14.74
C GLN A 704 2.30 -4.74 -15.83
N LEU A 705 1.79 -4.69 -17.07
CA LEU A 705 2.49 -4.43 -18.35
C LEU A 705 3.61 -5.43 -18.73
N SER A 706 4.51 -5.76 -17.80
CA SER A 706 5.64 -6.66 -18.02
C SER A 706 5.72 -7.70 -16.88
N PRO A 707 5.64 -9.01 -17.17
CA PRO A 707 5.50 -9.61 -18.50
C PRO A 707 4.15 -9.32 -19.16
N ASN A 708 4.08 -9.37 -20.49
CA ASN A 708 2.85 -9.21 -21.26
C ASN A 708 2.01 -10.50 -21.20
N VAL A 709 1.45 -10.78 -20.02
CA VAL A 709 0.64 -11.95 -19.69
C VAL A 709 -0.55 -11.49 -18.84
N LEU A 710 -1.76 -11.84 -19.27
CA LEU A 710 -2.98 -11.67 -18.49
C LEU A 710 -3.11 -12.85 -17.53
N GLU A 711 -2.74 -12.64 -16.27
CA GLU A 711 -2.92 -13.63 -15.21
C GLU A 711 -4.38 -13.63 -14.73
N TYR A 712 -4.96 -14.80 -14.46
CA TYR A 712 -6.34 -14.94 -13.97
C TYR A 712 -6.51 -16.09 -12.96
N GLU A 713 -7.47 -15.97 -12.05
CA GLU A 713 -7.76 -17.02 -11.05
C GLU A 713 -8.40 -18.26 -11.68
N LYS A 714 -7.89 -19.45 -11.37
CA LYS A 714 -8.45 -20.70 -11.92
C LYS A 714 -9.75 -21.13 -11.23
N ASN A 715 -10.88 -20.81 -11.85
CA ASN A 715 -12.23 -21.19 -11.45
C ASN A 715 -13.14 -21.41 -12.68
N GLU A 716 -14.44 -21.54 -12.47
CA GLU A 716 -15.43 -21.89 -13.52
C GLU A 716 -15.94 -20.68 -14.33
N HIS A 717 -15.72 -19.45 -13.84
CA HIS A 717 -16.11 -18.20 -14.51
C HIS A 717 -15.22 -17.93 -15.74
N PHE A 718 -13.91 -18.18 -15.65
CA PHE A 718 -12.99 -18.04 -16.79
C PHE A 718 -13.14 -19.20 -17.78
N THR A 719 -14.26 -19.20 -18.51
CA THR A 719 -14.63 -20.22 -19.51
C THR A 719 -13.65 -20.24 -20.70
N GLU A 720 -13.59 -21.38 -21.41
CA GLU A 720 -12.80 -21.50 -22.65
C GLU A 720 -13.24 -20.48 -23.72
N GLU A 721 -14.52 -20.08 -23.75
CA GLU A 721 -15.01 -19.04 -24.66
C GLU A 721 -14.49 -17.64 -24.27
N LEU A 722 -14.62 -17.24 -23.00
CA LEU A 722 -14.11 -15.96 -22.50
C LEU A 722 -12.59 -15.84 -22.72
N LEU A 723 -11.85 -16.89 -22.37
CA LEU A 723 -10.40 -16.94 -22.56
C LEU A 723 -10.00 -16.90 -24.05
N LYS A 724 -10.79 -17.52 -24.94
CA LYS A 724 -10.60 -17.43 -26.39
C LYS A 724 -10.87 -16.03 -26.92
N LEU A 725 -11.94 -15.36 -26.47
CA LEU A 725 -12.27 -13.99 -26.86
C LEU A 725 -11.22 -12.97 -26.40
N LEU A 726 -10.62 -13.18 -25.23
CA LEU A 726 -9.45 -12.41 -24.77
C LEU A 726 -8.20 -12.70 -25.61
N SER A 727 -7.97 -13.96 -25.98
CA SER A 727 -6.86 -14.37 -26.85
C SER A 727 -7.00 -13.83 -28.28
N GLU A 728 -8.22 -13.71 -28.81
CA GLU A 728 -8.52 -13.10 -30.12
C GLU A 728 -8.20 -11.61 -30.16
N LYS A 729 -8.20 -10.92 -29.00
CA LYS A 729 -7.72 -9.54 -28.85
C LYS A 729 -6.19 -9.46 -28.65
N GLY A 730 -5.49 -10.60 -28.64
CA GLY A 730 -4.03 -10.69 -28.49
C GLY A 730 -3.51 -10.85 -27.06
N HIS A 731 -4.37 -11.03 -26.05
CA HIS A 731 -3.91 -11.28 -24.68
C HIS A 731 -3.33 -12.69 -24.52
N VAL A 732 -2.12 -12.81 -23.97
CA VAL A 732 -1.55 -14.11 -23.56
C VAL A 732 -2.10 -14.46 -22.18
N VAL A 733 -3.11 -15.33 -22.12
CA VAL A 733 -3.80 -15.68 -20.87
C VAL A 733 -3.08 -16.80 -20.08
N LYS A 734 -3.03 -16.70 -18.75
CA LYS A 734 -2.39 -17.67 -17.85
C LYS A 734 -3.14 -17.82 -16.53
N SER A 735 -3.58 -19.03 -16.19
CA SER A 735 -4.25 -19.31 -14.91
C SER A 735 -3.28 -19.39 -13.74
N TYR A 736 -3.75 -19.02 -12.54
CA TYR A 736 -3.09 -19.30 -11.27
C TYR A 736 -4.02 -19.88 -10.20
N ASN A 737 -3.43 -20.58 -9.22
CA ASN A 737 -4.13 -21.39 -8.20
C ASN A 737 -3.75 -20.99 -6.75
N TYR A 738 -3.16 -19.81 -6.55
CA TYR A 738 -2.77 -19.27 -5.24
C TYR A 738 -3.58 -18.00 -4.92
N THR A 739 -3.59 -17.56 -3.66
CA THR A 739 -4.20 -16.27 -3.27
C THR A 739 -3.40 -15.13 -3.90
N GLY A 740 -3.90 -14.57 -5.01
CA GLY A 740 -3.20 -13.53 -5.80
C GLY A 740 -3.32 -12.14 -5.18
N SER A 741 -4.50 -11.80 -4.69
CA SER A 741 -4.79 -10.57 -3.95
C SER A 741 -5.88 -10.82 -2.91
N VAL A 742 -6.07 -9.85 -2.02
CA VAL A 742 -7.04 -9.87 -0.92
C VAL A 742 -7.51 -8.44 -0.70
N VAL A 743 -8.82 -8.18 -0.72
CA VAL A 743 -9.38 -6.83 -0.52
C VAL A 743 -10.17 -6.71 0.78
N CYS A 744 -10.03 -5.57 1.45
CA CYS A 744 -10.97 -5.11 2.47
C CYS A 744 -11.67 -3.85 1.96
N GLY A 745 -13.00 -3.83 2.04
CA GLY A 745 -13.80 -2.73 1.52
C GLY A 745 -15.01 -2.40 2.38
N ILE A 746 -15.29 -1.10 2.49
CA ILE A 746 -16.48 -0.56 3.13
C ILE A 746 -17.11 0.47 2.17
N VAL A 747 -18.41 0.33 1.93
CA VAL A 747 -19.23 1.20 1.09
C VAL A 747 -20.40 1.72 1.93
N LYS A 748 -20.74 3.00 1.80
CA LYS A 748 -21.85 3.62 2.52
C LYS A 748 -22.82 4.28 1.54
N ASN A 749 -24.10 4.06 1.77
CA ASN A 749 -25.19 4.81 1.15
C ASN A 749 -26.08 5.45 2.24
N ASP A 750 -27.18 6.08 1.85
CA ASP A 750 -28.10 6.77 2.77
C ASP A 750 -28.83 5.83 3.76
N THR A 751 -28.77 4.51 3.55
CA THR A 751 -29.52 3.50 4.32
C THR A 751 -28.64 2.66 5.24
N ALA A 752 -27.40 2.33 4.84
CA ALA A 752 -26.50 1.49 5.62
C ALA A 752 -25.02 1.62 5.22
N ILE A 753 -24.16 1.11 6.09
CA ILE A 753 -22.74 0.85 5.86
C ILE A 753 -22.57 -0.64 5.56
N TYR A 754 -22.08 -0.94 4.37
CA TYR A 754 -21.81 -2.29 3.88
C TYR A 754 -20.32 -2.58 3.97
N ALA A 755 -19.93 -3.71 4.55
CA ALA A 755 -18.54 -4.12 4.63
C ALA A 755 -18.36 -5.57 4.17
N ASN A 756 -17.23 -5.86 3.52
CA ASN A 756 -16.84 -7.23 3.18
C ASN A 756 -15.31 -7.40 3.24
N ALA A 757 -14.88 -8.53 3.79
CA ALA A 757 -13.48 -8.97 3.83
C ALA A 757 -13.29 -10.19 2.94
N ASP A 758 -12.29 -10.15 2.05
CA ASP A 758 -12.07 -11.18 1.04
C ASP A 758 -11.84 -12.60 1.64
N TYR A 759 -12.64 -13.54 1.14
CA TYR A 759 -12.61 -14.95 1.57
C TYR A 759 -11.26 -15.63 1.35
N ARG A 760 -10.45 -15.15 0.38
CA ARG A 760 -9.14 -15.71 0.00
C ARG A 760 -8.11 -15.70 1.13
N LYS A 761 -8.29 -14.87 2.17
CA LYS A 761 -7.46 -14.81 3.38
C LYS A 761 -8.15 -15.32 4.66
N GLN A 762 -9.45 -15.62 4.58
CA GLN A 762 -10.33 -15.86 5.73
C GLN A 762 -10.45 -14.63 6.65
N GLY A 763 -10.59 -13.44 6.04
CA GLY A 763 -10.76 -12.18 6.73
C GLY A 763 -12.11 -12.04 7.44
N GLY A 764 -12.30 -10.92 8.14
CA GLY A 764 -13.54 -10.66 8.87
C GLY A 764 -13.87 -9.18 9.02
N ILE A 765 -15.11 -8.93 9.45
CA ILE A 765 -15.71 -7.62 9.61
C ILE A 765 -16.46 -7.55 10.94
N ASP A 766 -16.59 -6.36 11.51
CA ASP A 766 -17.53 -6.07 12.60
C ASP A 766 -18.01 -4.61 12.57
N GLY A 767 -19.10 -4.29 13.26
CA GLY A 767 -19.73 -2.96 13.24
C GLY A 767 -21.03 -2.87 14.07
N PHE A 768 -21.66 -1.69 14.10
CA PHE A 768 -22.85 -1.36 14.92
C PHE A 768 -23.60 -0.09 14.42
#